data_AF-A0A3M2AZR5-F1
#
_entry.id   AF-A0A3M2AZR5-F1
#
_cell.length_a   1.000
_cell.length_b   1.000
_cell.length_c   1.000
_cell.angle_alpha   90.00
_cell.angle_beta   90.00
_cell.angle_gamma   90.00
#
_symmetry.space_group_name_H-M   'P 1'
#
loop_
_entity.id
_entity.type
_entity.pdbx_description
1 polymer ?
#
loop_
_entity_poly.entity_id
_entity_poly.type
_entity_poly.pdbx_seq_one_letter_code
_entity_poly.pdbx_strand_id
1 'polypeptide(L)'
;MTLRPLLGALRWTLAAAAAVLVVWSFARVIGRELKSPTAADGTVELTVMHWSGEGGQEEDRIVEGLLRAFEAEHPGVRVRRINPGDTGSYYTKLQTMMAAGEPPDVFYVGTERLASFAAAGLLAPVEPFLAEDAAAADPAALDLADFYPATVDAFRFDGRVTGRGPLYGIPKDFTTVGFYWNADLFRRAGVPPPAPDWTWDDFLAAARAIGDLEDPDGSRPYRGAEFVTWPTMVRLFLRTWGVDLVDPDFRRLRFDEPEVFAALDRLRSWRHDEPRTLTSGKSRVAAGASVFRTGRVGMAGPFGRWVVPGYRQIEGFEWDFAPLPRAPGRPPENVVLTVAWAVSSRSRHPRRAWELVRHLCGPEAQAAAAPLGLAVPTLRAVAESPAFLDPDRAPANDRAYLDQAEYARTIDWPADPKFEALLGSRLDQALKTGDLPLPAAIDAFTAAWENEIASPLARGGFPPMPWDRIVAVTAGLGGALLLFGLAWWWRRRPGRLALREELAGWLVISPWLIGFLVFLAFPIGLSLLLSLARWNGVAGLDRAEWVGLANYAQLLGHDDRFRVCLRVTAYYALLAVPLGQAFALGAALLMNQRVRGIGFFRGAWYLPSVLAGVGVAVLWRWVFDGDHGLLNAALRPLLAPFGLTPPDWFGADAAWWGPPAFALMSLWTVGGSMMIYLAGLKGIPRELYEAAEIDGAGWWRRFRSVTLPMLSPVIFFNGIMAVIGSFQVFTQAFVMTGGEPGDLTRFYVLYLYNQAFEFYEMGYASALAWLLLLVTLALTLVVMRGSRRFVHYEALQS
;
A
#
# COMPACT_ATOMS: atom_id res chain seq x y z
N MET A 1 -9.86 50.70 -31.80
CA MET A 1 -10.60 50.36 -30.56
C MET A 1 -9.76 49.32 -29.81
N THR A 2 -9.19 49.68 -28.67
CA THR A 2 -8.13 48.89 -28.01
C THR A 2 -8.71 47.69 -27.24
N LEU A 3 -8.09 46.51 -27.37
CA LEU A 3 -8.49 45.25 -26.69
C LEU A 3 -8.30 45.26 -25.15
N ARG A 4 -7.66 46.30 -24.61
CA ARG A 4 -7.36 46.45 -23.18
C ARG A 4 -8.60 46.47 -22.26
N PRO A 5 -9.64 47.27 -22.53
CA PRO A 5 -10.87 47.26 -21.72
C PRO A 5 -11.61 45.92 -21.73
N LEU A 6 -11.64 45.20 -22.87
CA LEU A 6 -12.24 43.86 -22.98
C LEU A 6 -11.48 42.82 -22.16
N LEU A 7 -10.14 42.84 -22.21
CA LEU A 7 -9.29 41.98 -21.37
C LEU A 7 -9.42 42.30 -19.87
N GLY A 8 -9.61 43.58 -19.52
CA GLY A 8 -9.88 44.01 -18.15
C GLY A 8 -11.22 43.51 -17.64
N ALA A 9 -12.28 43.69 -18.41
CA ALA A 9 -13.62 43.18 -18.09
C ALA A 9 -13.61 41.66 -17.94
N LEU A 10 -12.98 40.94 -18.88
CA LEU A 10 -12.87 39.47 -18.86
C LEU A 10 -12.16 38.97 -17.59
N ARG A 11 -11.05 39.62 -17.17
CA ARG A 11 -10.32 39.27 -15.94
C ARG A 11 -11.18 39.47 -14.70
N TRP A 12 -11.96 40.54 -14.61
CA TRP A 12 -12.86 40.79 -13.48
C TRP A 12 -14.04 39.82 -13.46
N THR A 13 -14.62 39.46 -14.60
CA THR A 13 -15.65 38.42 -14.67
C THR A 13 -15.11 37.04 -14.30
N LEU A 14 -13.90 36.68 -14.72
CA LEU A 14 -13.28 35.41 -14.35
C LEU A 14 -12.93 35.37 -12.85
N ALA A 15 -12.43 36.46 -12.29
CA ALA A 15 -12.18 36.58 -10.86
C ALA A 15 -13.47 36.50 -10.03
N ALA A 16 -14.53 37.18 -10.46
CA ALA A 16 -15.84 37.12 -9.82
C ALA A 16 -16.46 35.71 -9.93
N ALA A 17 -16.38 35.07 -11.09
CA ALA A 17 -16.84 33.70 -11.27
C ALA A 17 -16.08 32.71 -10.40
N ALA A 18 -14.75 32.84 -10.31
CA ALA A 18 -13.92 32.02 -9.42
C ALA A 18 -14.28 32.24 -7.94
N ALA A 19 -14.46 33.49 -7.51
CA ALA A 19 -14.87 33.81 -6.15
C ALA A 19 -16.27 33.25 -5.83
N VAL A 20 -17.24 33.36 -6.74
CA VAL A 20 -18.58 32.78 -6.59
C VAL A 20 -18.50 31.26 -6.53
N LEU A 21 -17.69 30.61 -7.38
CA LEU A 21 -17.48 29.16 -7.34
C LEU A 21 -16.86 28.70 -6.03
N VAL A 22 -15.85 29.42 -5.51
CA VAL A 22 -15.21 29.11 -4.22
C VAL A 22 -16.21 29.29 -3.09
N VAL A 23 -16.88 30.45 -3.01
CA VAL A 23 -17.89 30.73 -1.97
C VAL A 23 -19.04 29.73 -2.05
N TRP A 24 -19.54 29.42 -3.24
CA TRP A 24 -20.59 28.42 -3.43
C TRP A 24 -20.12 27.02 -3.02
N SER A 25 -18.88 26.62 -3.35
CA SER A 25 -18.33 25.32 -2.94
C SER A 25 -18.21 25.23 -1.42
N PHE A 26 -17.66 26.25 -0.76
CA PHE A 26 -17.57 26.29 0.71
C PHE A 26 -18.94 26.37 1.37
N ALA A 27 -19.85 27.21 0.87
CA ALA A 27 -21.22 27.31 1.38
C ALA A 27 -22.01 26.02 1.18
N ARG A 28 -21.76 25.28 0.08
CA ARG A 28 -22.36 23.97 -0.16
C ARG A 28 -21.81 22.91 0.78
N VAL A 29 -20.51 22.93 1.06
CA VAL A 29 -19.88 22.01 2.04
C VAL A 29 -20.39 22.32 3.45
N ILE A 30 -20.28 23.58 3.90
CA ILE A 30 -20.76 24.01 5.22
C ILE A 30 -22.27 23.79 5.37
N GLY A 31 -23.05 24.11 4.32
CA GLY A 31 -24.49 23.88 4.30
C GLY A 31 -24.86 22.39 4.27
N ARG A 32 -23.98 21.52 3.78
CA ARG A 32 -24.15 20.06 3.87
C ARG A 32 -23.88 19.54 5.29
N GLU A 33 -22.90 20.10 6.00
CA GLU A 33 -22.62 19.75 7.40
C GLU A 33 -23.66 20.32 8.38
N LEU A 34 -24.17 21.54 8.12
CA LEU A 34 -25.23 22.15 8.93
C LEU A 34 -26.60 21.49 8.68
N LYS A 35 -26.81 20.92 7.49
CA LYS A 35 -27.87 19.94 7.28
C LYS A 35 -27.41 18.63 7.92
N SER A 36 -27.67 18.47 9.21
CA SER A 36 -27.80 17.11 9.75
C SER A 36 -28.64 16.30 8.77
N PRO A 37 -28.26 15.06 8.44
CA PRO A 37 -29.13 14.15 7.71
C PRO A 37 -30.25 13.70 8.65
N THR A 38 -31.04 14.63 9.17
CA THR A 38 -32.45 14.36 9.29
C THR A 38 -32.95 14.33 7.86
N ALA A 39 -32.92 13.12 7.28
CA ALA A 39 -33.60 12.84 6.03
C ALA A 39 -34.95 13.54 6.10
N ALA A 40 -35.25 14.33 5.08
CA ALA A 40 -36.36 15.27 5.10
C ALA A 40 -37.76 14.60 5.13
N ASP A 41 -37.85 13.30 5.49
CA ASP A 41 -39.09 12.52 5.49
C ASP A 41 -39.10 11.28 6.42
N GLY A 42 -38.25 11.21 7.46
CA GLY A 42 -38.23 10.04 8.36
C GLY A 42 -37.58 8.77 7.78
N THR A 43 -36.96 8.88 6.60
CA THR A 43 -36.13 7.83 6.00
C THR A 43 -34.81 7.64 6.76
N VAL A 44 -34.42 6.40 7.04
CA VAL A 44 -33.11 6.07 7.63
C VAL A 44 -32.06 6.01 6.51
N GLU A 45 -30.98 6.78 6.61
CA GLU A 45 -29.84 6.66 5.69
C GLU A 45 -28.76 5.78 6.33
N LEU A 46 -28.38 4.69 5.65
CA LEU A 46 -27.27 3.81 6.04
C LEU A 46 -26.10 4.02 5.10
N THR A 47 -24.89 4.18 5.64
CA THR A 47 -23.66 4.20 4.84
C THR A 47 -23.02 2.82 4.83
N VAL A 48 -22.79 2.28 3.62
CA VAL A 48 -22.15 0.99 3.41
C VAL A 48 -20.81 1.18 2.73
N MET A 49 -19.77 0.50 3.21
CA MET A 49 -18.44 0.57 2.62
C MET A 49 -17.87 -0.81 2.30
N HIS A 50 -17.42 -1.02 1.06
CA HIS A 50 -16.81 -2.27 0.61
C HIS A 50 -15.71 -2.01 -0.42
N TRP A 51 -14.97 -3.05 -0.81
CA TRP A 51 -14.05 -3.04 -1.97
C TRP A 51 -14.50 -4.08 -3.01
N SER A 52 -13.84 -4.13 -4.17
CA SER A 52 -14.17 -5.10 -5.23
C SER A 52 -12.92 -5.63 -5.94
N GLY A 53 -12.03 -6.31 -5.18
CA GLY A 53 -10.63 -6.59 -5.53
C GLY A 53 -10.41 -7.25 -6.90
N GLU A 54 -10.13 -8.55 -6.95
CA GLU A 54 -10.02 -9.28 -8.22
C GLU A 54 -11.39 -9.58 -8.87
N GLY A 55 -12.47 -9.49 -8.09
CA GLY A 55 -13.85 -9.54 -8.61
C GLY A 55 -14.22 -8.32 -9.46
N GLY A 56 -13.45 -7.24 -9.35
CA GLY A 56 -13.54 -6.05 -10.19
C GLY A 56 -14.94 -5.45 -10.25
N GLN A 57 -15.32 -4.93 -11.42
CA GLN A 57 -16.63 -4.32 -11.61
C GLN A 57 -17.81 -5.31 -11.46
N GLU A 58 -17.55 -6.61 -11.54
CA GLU A 58 -18.62 -7.61 -11.46
C GLU A 58 -19.07 -7.83 -10.01
N GLU A 59 -18.13 -8.01 -9.08
CA GLU A 59 -18.43 -8.00 -7.64
C GLU A 59 -19.14 -6.70 -7.25
N ASP A 60 -18.68 -5.57 -7.82
CA ASP A 60 -19.27 -4.26 -7.56
C ASP A 60 -20.76 -4.18 -7.91
N ARG A 61 -21.11 -4.69 -9.10
CA ARG A 61 -22.49 -4.71 -9.60
C ARG A 61 -23.37 -5.65 -8.79
N ILE A 62 -22.84 -6.78 -8.33
CA ILE A 62 -23.57 -7.73 -7.48
C ILE A 62 -23.95 -7.06 -6.17
N VAL A 63 -22.98 -6.45 -5.47
CA VAL A 63 -23.25 -5.73 -4.22
C VAL A 63 -24.22 -4.57 -4.46
N GLU A 64 -24.05 -3.77 -5.52
CA GLU A 64 -25.00 -2.71 -5.84
C GLU A 64 -26.43 -3.22 -6.08
N GLY A 65 -26.57 -4.36 -6.77
CA GLY A 65 -27.86 -5.01 -6.97
C GLY A 65 -28.53 -5.42 -5.66
N LEU A 66 -27.77 -6.03 -4.75
CA LEU A 66 -28.25 -6.43 -3.42
C LEU A 66 -28.68 -5.23 -2.59
N LEU A 67 -27.90 -4.14 -2.60
CA LEU A 67 -28.27 -2.92 -1.88
C LEU A 67 -29.58 -2.31 -2.41
N ARG A 68 -29.81 -2.34 -3.73
CA ARG A 68 -31.08 -1.88 -4.33
C ARG A 68 -32.25 -2.78 -3.98
N ALA A 69 -32.04 -4.10 -3.89
CA ALA A 69 -33.06 -5.05 -3.45
C ALA A 69 -33.47 -4.77 -2.00
N PHE A 70 -32.49 -4.56 -1.12
CA PHE A 70 -32.74 -4.16 0.26
C PHE A 70 -33.51 -2.83 0.39
N GLU A 71 -33.18 -1.81 -0.40
CA GLU A 71 -33.94 -0.55 -0.42
C GLU A 71 -35.39 -0.76 -0.89
N ALA A 72 -35.63 -1.69 -1.83
CA ALA A 72 -36.98 -2.01 -2.30
C ALA A 72 -37.81 -2.76 -1.23
N GLU A 73 -37.17 -3.66 -0.47
CA GLU A 73 -37.79 -4.38 0.66
C GLU A 73 -38.04 -3.46 1.87
N HIS A 74 -37.28 -2.37 1.97
CA HIS A 74 -37.36 -1.41 3.07
C HIS A 74 -37.51 0.03 2.55
N PRO A 75 -38.72 0.44 2.13
CA PRO A 75 -38.96 1.76 1.51
C PRO A 75 -38.66 2.97 2.42
N GLY A 76 -38.47 2.74 3.72
CA GLY A 76 -38.03 3.73 4.69
C GLY A 76 -36.52 3.80 4.89
N VAL A 77 -35.71 3.07 4.11
CA VAL A 77 -34.25 3.02 4.21
C VAL A 77 -33.62 3.44 2.88
N ARG A 78 -32.55 4.23 2.96
CA ARG A 78 -31.71 4.58 1.82
C ARG A 78 -30.26 4.21 2.10
N VAL A 79 -29.60 3.60 1.15
CA VAL A 79 -28.22 3.12 1.30
C VAL A 79 -27.26 3.98 0.49
N ARG A 80 -26.34 4.62 1.20
CA ARG A 80 -25.20 5.32 0.63
C ARG A 80 -24.00 4.37 0.50
N ARG A 81 -23.79 3.89 -0.71
CA ARG A 81 -22.69 2.99 -1.07
C ARG A 81 -21.37 3.74 -1.29
N ILE A 82 -20.27 3.22 -0.72
CA ILE A 82 -18.91 3.72 -0.92
C ILE A 82 -17.98 2.56 -1.31
N ASN A 83 -17.40 2.62 -2.51
CA ASN A 83 -16.36 1.67 -2.94
C ASN A 83 -15.12 2.40 -3.48
N PRO A 84 -13.98 2.30 -2.79
CA PRO A 84 -12.70 2.86 -3.24
C PRO A 84 -11.98 2.05 -4.33
N GLY A 85 -12.43 0.85 -4.66
CA GLY A 85 -11.88 -0.05 -5.68
C GLY A 85 -10.96 -1.12 -5.09
N ASP A 86 -9.89 -0.71 -4.39
CA ASP A 86 -8.88 -1.60 -3.82
C ASP A 86 -8.85 -1.57 -2.28
N THR A 87 -8.23 -2.61 -1.69
CA THR A 87 -8.14 -2.79 -0.22
C THR A 87 -7.31 -1.71 0.48
N GLY A 88 -6.27 -1.18 -0.16
CA GLY A 88 -5.42 -0.13 0.41
C GLY A 88 -6.18 1.19 0.54
N SER A 89 -6.76 1.66 -0.57
CA SER A 89 -7.61 2.85 -0.60
C SER A 89 -8.84 2.69 0.32
N TYR A 90 -9.37 1.46 0.41
CA TYR A 90 -10.46 1.10 1.30
C TYR A 90 -10.11 1.38 2.77
N TYR A 91 -9.04 0.79 3.30
CA TYR A 91 -8.70 0.94 4.71
C TYR A 91 -8.32 2.38 5.06
N THR A 92 -7.60 3.10 4.19
CA THR A 92 -7.27 4.53 4.41
C THR A 92 -8.55 5.37 4.53
N LYS A 93 -9.52 5.15 3.64
CA LYS A 93 -10.78 5.90 3.67
C LYS A 93 -11.65 5.51 4.86
N LEU A 94 -11.72 4.21 5.20
CA LEU A 94 -12.47 3.71 6.35
C LEU A 94 -11.94 4.32 7.64
N GLN A 95 -10.62 4.31 7.83
CA GLN A 95 -9.95 4.96 8.96
C GLN A 95 -10.24 6.46 9.01
N THR A 96 -10.18 7.15 7.88
CA THR A 96 -10.46 8.59 7.81
C THR A 96 -11.89 8.91 8.26
N MET A 97 -12.87 8.11 7.81
CA MET A 97 -14.27 8.24 8.19
C MET A 97 -14.50 7.96 9.69
N MET A 98 -13.87 6.90 10.20
CA MET A 98 -13.91 6.54 11.63
C MET A 98 -13.32 7.64 12.52
N ALA A 99 -12.16 8.20 12.11
CA ALA A 99 -11.49 9.30 12.82
C ALA A 99 -12.28 10.61 12.74
N ALA A 100 -12.97 10.87 11.62
CA ALA A 100 -13.85 12.02 11.45
C ALA A 100 -15.13 11.96 12.29
N GLY A 101 -15.43 10.81 12.93
CA GLY A 101 -16.65 10.62 13.70
C GLY A 101 -17.89 10.32 12.85
N GLU A 102 -17.71 10.02 11.57
CA GLU A 102 -18.76 9.63 10.62
C GLU A 102 -18.44 8.25 10.00
N PRO A 103 -18.38 7.17 10.81
CA PRO A 103 -18.07 5.86 10.29
C PRO A 103 -19.20 5.33 9.40
N PRO A 104 -18.90 4.46 8.42
CA PRO A 104 -19.94 3.69 7.76
C PRO A 104 -20.69 2.82 8.77
N ASP A 105 -22.00 2.65 8.57
CA ASP A 105 -22.85 1.82 9.42
C ASP A 105 -22.53 0.33 9.25
N VAL A 106 -22.30 -0.10 8.01
CA VAL A 106 -21.95 -1.46 7.62
C VAL A 106 -20.71 -1.44 6.73
N PHE A 107 -19.73 -2.29 7.00
CA PHE A 107 -18.50 -2.31 6.20
C PHE A 107 -17.78 -3.65 6.24
N TYR A 108 -16.92 -3.89 5.25
CA TYR A 108 -16.04 -5.06 5.24
C TYR A 108 -14.94 -5.01 6.30
N VAL A 109 -14.70 -6.13 6.96
CA VAL A 109 -13.54 -6.35 7.82
C VAL A 109 -12.88 -7.66 7.39
N GLY A 110 -11.61 -7.58 6.99
CA GLY A 110 -10.78 -8.77 6.78
C GLY A 110 -10.26 -9.33 8.10
N THR A 111 -9.95 -10.62 8.12
CA THR A 111 -9.41 -11.32 9.31
C THR A 111 -8.13 -10.66 9.84
N GLU A 112 -7.33 -10.08 8.95
CA GLU A 112 -6.07 -9.39 9.24
C GLU A 112 -6.26 -8.06 9.99
N ARG A 113 -7.47 -7.47 9.97
CA ARG A 113 -7.78 -6.20 10.65
C ARG A 113 -8.72 -6.34 11.83
N LEU A 114 -9.31 -7.52 12.03
CA LEU A 114 -10.28 -7.78 13.09
C LEU A 114 -9.78 -7.32 14.46
N ALA A 115 -8.61 -7.81 14.89
CA ALA A 115 -8.07 -7.54 16.22
C ALA A 115 -7.89 -6.03 16.46
N SER A 116 -7.33 -5.30 15.49
CA SER A 116 -7.09 -3.86 15.60
C SER A 116 -8.41 -3.07 15.70
N PHE A 117 -9.43 -3.44 14.92
CA PHE A 117 -10.73 -2.75 14.93
C PHE A 117 -11.54 -3.09 16.17
N ALA A 118 -11.57 -4.36 16.58
CA ALA A 118 -12.26 -4.82 17.77
C ALA A 118 -11.63 -4.23 19.05
N ALA A 119 -10.29 -4.25 19.17
CA ALA A 119 -9.58 -3.65 20.30
C ALA A 119 -9.77 -2.13 20.40
N ALA A 120 -9.93 -1.44 19.26
CA ALA A 120 -10.27 -0.02 19.23
C ALA A 120 -11.74 0.26 19.58
N GLY A 121 -12.57 -0.78 19.73
CA GLY A 121 -14.00 -0.67 20.02
C GLY A 121 -14.80 -0.09 18.86
N LEU A 122 -14.39 -0.37 17.62
CA LEU A 122 -15.03 0.15 16.40
C LEU A 122 -16.10 -0.79 15.83
N LEU A 123 -16.12 -2.04 16.28
CA LEU A 123 -17.04 -3.08 15.83
C LEU A 123 -18.07 -3.38 16.92
N ALA A 124 -19.34 -3.50 16.53
CA ALA A 124 -20.38 -4.01 17.42
C ALA A 124 -20.29 -5.55 17.49
N PRO A 125 -20.37 -6.16 18.69
CA PRO A 125 -20.57 -7.60 18.81
C PRO A 125 -21.88 -8.02 18.15
N VAL A 126 -21.88 -9.18 17.49
CA VAL A 126 -23.01 -9.65 16.67
C VAL A 126 -24.01 -10.47 17.49
N GLU A 127 -23.56 -11.16 18.53
CA GLU A 127 -24.40 -12.04 19.35
C GLU A 127 -25.67 -11.39 19.93
N PRO A 128 -25.66 -10.13 20.40
CA PRO A 128 -26.89 -9.47 20.85
C PRO A 128 -27.97 -9.40 19.76
N PHE A 129 -27.59 -9.12 18.51
CA PHE A 129 -28.55 -9.04 17.41
C PHE A 129 -29.12 -10.42 17.05
N LEU A 130 -28.27 -11.45 17.06
CA LEU A 130 -28.70 -12.84 16.83
C LEU A 130 -29.68 -13.31 17.93
N ALA A 131 -29.41 -12.97 19.18
CA ALA A 131 -30.29 -13.32 20.30
C ALA A 131 -31.65 -12.62 20.19
N GLU A 132 -31.67 -11.36 19.75
CA GLU A 132 -32.91 -10.62 19.47
C GLU A 132 -33.72 -11.26 18.34
N ASP A 133 -33.07 -11.64 17.23
CA ASP A 133 -33.73 -12.29 16.09
C ASP A 133 -34.33 -13.64 16.46
N ALA A 134 -33.58 -14.44 17.22
CA ALA A 134 -34.04 -15.73 17.73
C ALA A 134 -35.23 -15.57 18.70
N ALA A 135 -35.19 -14.57 19.58
CA ALA A 135 -36.30 -14.27 20.48
C ALA A 135 -37.56 -13.78 19.75
N ALA A 136 -37.39 -13.07 18.63
CA ALA A 136 -38.49 -12.61 17.78
C ALA A 136 -39.03 -13.69 16.83
N ALA A 137 -38.38 -14.85 16.74
CA ALA A 137 -38.65 -15.88 15.74
C ALA A 137 -38.67 -15.31 14.30
N ASP A 138 -37.74 -14.41 13.99
CA ASP A 138 -37.62 -13.79 12.67
C ASP A 138 -37.27 -14.88 11.63
N PRO A 139 -38.08 -15.09 10.57
CA PRO A 139 -37.81 -16.09 9.55
C PRO A 139 -36.54 -15.80 8.74
N ALA A 140 -36.03 -14.57 8.77
CA ALA A 140 -34.77 -14.19 8.17
C ALA A 140 -33.60 -14.18 9.18
N ALA A 141 -33.78 -14.74 10.38
CA ALA A 141 -32.71 -14.90 11.36
C ALA A 141 -31.60 -15.80 10.78
N LEU A 142 -30.34 -15.40 10.98
CA LEU A 142 -29.20 -16.23 10.60
C LEU A 142 -28.93 -17.26 11.70
N ASP A 143 -28.85 -18.55 11.34
CA ASP A 143 -28.34 -19.59 12.23
C ASP A 143 -26.85 -19.82 11.94
N LEU A 144 -25.98 -19.58 12.92
CA LEU A 144 -24.54 -19.80 12.78
C LEU A 144 -24.18 -21.28 12.54
N ALA A 145 -25.09 -22.22 12.84
CA ALA A 145 -24.91 -23.64 12.53
C ALA A 145 -25.00 -23.95 11.01
N ASP A 146 -25.65 -23.08 10.23
CA ASP A 146 -25.74 -23.22 8.77
C ASP A 146 -24.43 -22.82 8.05
N PHE A 147 -23.53 -22.15 8.77
CA PHE A 147 -22.24 -21.70 8.27
C PHE A 147 -21.17 -22.78 8.47
N TYR A 148 -20.08 -22.69 7.70
CA TYR A 148 -18.86 -23.43 8.04
C TYR A 148 -18.24 -22.86 9.33
N PRO A 149 -18.05 -23.65 10.40
CA PRO A 149 -17.65 -23.12 11.72
C PRO A 149 -16.37 -22.26 11.70
N ALA A 150 -15.36 -22.70 10.96
CA ALA A 150 -14.09 -21.98 10.84
C ALA A 150 -14.23 -20.58 10.19
N THR A 151 -15.25 -20.36 9.37
CA THR A 151 -15.53 -19.03 8.78
C THR A 151 -16.09 -18.05 9.81
N VAL A 152 -16.87 -18.54 10.76
CA VAL A 152 -17.43 -17.75 11.87
C VAL A 152 -16.36 -17.47 12.91
N ASP A 153 -15.59 -18.50 13.27
CA ASP A 153 -14.52 -18.38 14.27
C ASP A 153 -13.45 -17.37 13.83
N ALA A 154 -13.20 -17.23 12.52
CA ALA A 154 -12.30 -16.24 11.95
C ALA A 154 -12.61 -14.78 12.36
N PHE A 155 -13.84 -14.48 12.76
CA PHE A 155 -14.27 -13.16 13.19
C PHE A 155 -14.51 -13.03 14.70
N ARG A 156 -14.01 -14.00 15.48
CA ARG A 156 -14.00 -13.94 16.95
C ARG A 156 -12.70 -13.34 17.48
N PHE A 157 -12.80 -12.50 18.52
CA PHE A 157 -11.63 -11.94 19.19
C PHE A 157 -11.84 -11.79 20.70
N ASP A 158 -10.93 -12.32 21.52
CA ASP A 158 -11.04 -12.32 22.98
C ASP A 158 -10.32 -11.14 23.68
N GLY A 159 -9.76 -10.22 22.89
CA GLY A 159 -8.93 -9.12 23.38
C GLY A 159 -7.42 -9.37 23.24
N ARG A 160 -7.00 -10.59 22.90
CA ARG A 160 -5.58 -10.96 22.71
C ARG A 160 -5.33 -11.78 21.45
N VAL A 161 -6.17 -12.76 21.17
CA VAL A 161 -5.99 -13.72 20.08
C VAL A 161 -7.28 -13.81 19.26
N THR A 162 -7.14 -13.83 17.94
CA THR A 162 -8.26 -14.06 17.00
C THR A 162 -8.70 -15.53 17.04
N GLY A 163 -9.91 -15.85 16.60
CA GLY A 163 -10.43 -17.23 16.56
C GLY A 163 -11.31 -17.63 17.75
N ARG A 164 -11.38 -16.81 18.80
CA ARG A 164 -12.14 -17.11 20.04
C ARG A 164 -12.70 -15.83 20.67
N GLY A 165 -13.71 -15.95 21.53
CA GLY A 165 -14.38 -14.80 22.15
C GLY A 165 -15.60 -14.29 21.36
N PRO A 166 -16.07 -13.05 21.61
CA PRO A 166 -17.19 -12.45 20.90
C PRO A 166 -16.98 -12.34 19.39
N LEU A 167 -18.06 -12.45 18.62
CA LEU A 167 -18.11 -12.37 17.17
C LEU A 167 -18.35 -10.92 16.72
N TYR A 168 -17.56 -10.41 15.80
CA TYR A 168 -17.63 -9.00 15.37
C TYR A 168 -18.04 -8.79 13.91
N GLY A 169 -18.37 -9.86 13.19
CA GLY A 169 -18.85 -9.78 11.81
C GLY A 169 -19.42 -11.12 11.33
N ILE A 170 -20.24 -11.07 10.27
CA ILE A 170 -20.75 -12.27 9.60
C ILE A 170 -19.94 -12.50 8.31
N PRO A 171 -19.35 -13.69 8.11
CA PRO A 171 -18.52 -13.97 6.95
C PRO A 171 -19.38 -13.99 5.67
N LYS A 172 -18.99 -13.19 4.68
CA LYS A 172 -19.73 -13.05 3.41
C LYS A 172 -19.47 -14.23 2.47
N ASP A 173 -18.23 -14.71 2.48
CA ASP A 173 -17.68 -15.76 1.63
C ASP A 173 -16.40 -16.30 2.29
N PHE A 174 -15.84 -17.36 1.73
CA PHE A 174 -14.54 -17.86 2.18
C PHE A 174 -13.80 -18.61 1.07
N THR A 175 -12.59 -19.07 1.36
CA THR A 175 -11.89 -20.04 0.53
C THR A 175 -10.98 -20.90 1.40
N THR A 176 -10.83 -22.15 1.02
CA THR A 176 -9.67 -22.97 1.38
C THR A 176 -8.55 -22.76 0.36
N VAL A 177 -7.34 -23.21 0.65
CA VAL A 177 -6.21 -23.05 -0.26
C VAL A 177 -5.75 -24.39 -0.84
N GLY A 178 -5.16 -24.33 -2.02
CA GLY A 178 -4.64 -25.50 -2.74
C GLY A 178 -3.84 -25.04 -3.95
N PHE A 179 -3.65 -25.93 -4.93
CA PHE A 179 -2.85 -25.65 -6.12
C PHE A 179 -3.70 -25.67 -7.38
N TYR A 180 -3.59 -24.62 -8.20
CA TYR A 180 -4.07 -24.67 -9.57
C TYR A 180 -3.03 -25.38 -10.43
N TRP A 181 -3.44 -26.31 -11.27
CA TRP A 181 -2.53 -27.16 -12.02
C TRP A 181 -2.87 -27.18 -13.51
N ASN A 182 -1.83 -27.29 -14.33
CA ASN A 182 -1.90 -27.28 -15.78
C ASN A 182 -2.03 -28.73 -16.30
N ALA A 183 -3.21 -29.09 -16.79
CA ALA A 183 -3.53 -30.45 -17.22
C ALA A 183 -2.70 -30.89 -18.43
N ASP A 184 -2.34 -29.97 -19.32
CA ASP A 184 -1.52 -30.26 -20.49
C ASP A 184 -0.09 -30.63 -20.10
N LEU A 185 0.50 -29.91 -19.14
CA LEU A 185 1.83 -30.20 -18.64
C LEU A 185 1.88 -31.52 -17.87
N PHE A 186 0.85 -31.83 -17.08
CA PHE A 186 0.73 -33.13 -16.41
C PHE A 186 0.67 -34.28 -17.43
N ARG A 187 -0.18 -34.17 -18.46
CA ARG A 187 -0.25 -35.15 -19.55
C ARG A 187 1.08 -35.32 -20.27
N ARG A 188 1.76 -34.21 -20.59
CA ARG A 188 3.08 -34.23 -21.25
C ARG A 188 4.17 -34.85 -20.41
N ALA A 189 4.16 -34.63 -19.09
CA ALA A 189 5.10 -35.21 -18.15
C ALA A 189 4.78 -36.67 -17.78
N GLY A 190 3.64 -37.22 -18.24
CA GLY A 190 3.18 -38.56 -17.88
C GLY A 190 2.78 -38.69 -16.41
N VAL A 191 2.42 -37.57 -15.77
CA VAL A 191 2.01 -37.51 -14.36
C VAL A 191 0.48 -37.62 -14.27
N PRO A 192 -0.07 -38.47 -13.40
CA PRO A 192 -1.51 -38.55 -13.20
C PRO A 192 -2.07 -37.26 -12.58
N PRO A 193 -3.34 -36.91 -12.83
CA PRO A 193 -3.99 -35.79 -12.15
C PRO A 193 -3.89 -35.90 -10.62
N PRO A 194 -3.78 -34.78 -9.89
CA PRO A 194 -3.74 -34.79 -8.42
C PRO A 194 -4.95 -35.50 -7.81
N ALA A 195 -4.70 -36.50 -6.96
CA ALA A 195 -5.75 -37.20 -6.22
C ALA A 195 -6.23 -36.36 -5.02
N PRO A 196 -7.48 -36.54 -4.53
CA PRO A 196 -7.98 -35.80 -3.37
C PRO A 196 -7.12 -35.92 -2.11
N ASP A 197 -6.40 -37.03 -1.96
CA ASP A 197 -5.62 -37.37 -0.78
C ASP A 197 -4.10 -37.46 -1.05
N TRP A 198 -3.66 -36.86 -2.15
CA TRP A 198 -2.25 -36.76 -2.54
C TRP A 198 -1.38 -36.09 -1.48
N THR A 199 -0.10 -36.47 -1.49
CA THR A 199 0.88 -36.09 -0.49
C THR A 199 1.89 -35.07 -1.02
N TRP A 200 2.67 -34.46 -0.12
CA TRP A 200 3.83 -33.64 -0.53
C TRP A 200 4.83 -34.43 -1.39
N ASP A 201 4.93 -35.75 -1.24
CA ASP A 201 5.81 -36.58 -2.07
C ASP A 201 5.26 -36.70 -3.51
N ASP A 202 3.94 -36.86 -3.66
CA ASP A 202 3.28 -36.86 -4.98
C ASP A 202 3.40 -35.50 -5.66
N PHE A 203 3.20 -34.42 -4.90
CA PHE A 203 3.39 -33.05 -5.38
C PHE A 203 4.82 -32.83 -5.90
N LEU A 204 5.84 -33.28 -5.16
CA LEU A 204 7.23 -33.15 -5.59
C LEU A 204 7.56 -34.02 -6.80
N ALA A 205 7.02 -35.24 -6.86
CA ALA A 205 7.21 -36.11 -8.01
C ALA A 205 6.64 -35.46 -9.28
N ALA A 206 5.44 -34.89 -9.19
CA ALA A 206 4.82 -34.12 -10.27
C ALA A 206 5.65 -32.89 -10.65
N ALA A 207 6.08 -32.10 -9.66
CA ALA A 207 6.86 -30.89 -9.88
C ALA A 207 8.20 -31.19 -10.58
N ARG A 208 8.93 -32.23 -10.16
CA ARG A 208 10.20 -32.65 -10.78
C ARG A 208 9.98 -33.11 -12.23
N ALA A 209 9.00 -33.99 -12.46
CA ALA A 209 8.70 -34.50 -13.79
C ALA A 209 8.35 -33.38 -14.79
N ILE A 210 7.59 -32.37 -14.36
CA ILE A 210 7.26 -31.21 -15.20
C ILE A 210 8.47 -30.28 -15.38
N GLY A 211 9.24 -30.05 -14.31
CA GLY A 211 10.47 -29.26 -14.37
C GLY A 211 11.49 -29.82 -15.36
N ASP A 212 11.51 -31.14 -15.56
CA ASP A 212 12.38 -31.85 -16.48
C ASP A 212 11.95 -31.85 -17.95
N LEU A 213 10.73 -31.38 -18.25
CA LEU A 213 10.28 -31.23 -19.63
C LEU A 213 11.20 -30.29 -20.42
N GLU A 214 11.50 -30.69 -21.66
CA GLU A 214 12.20 -29.84 -22.62
C GLU A 214 11.20 -28.95 -23.38
N ASP A 215 11.61 -27.70 -23.62
CA ASP A 215 10.89 -26.77 -24.49
C ASP A 215 11.16 -27.15 -25.95
N PRO A 216 10.13 -27.37 -26.80
CA PRO A 216 10.33 -27.72 -28.20
C PRO A 216 11.20 -26.72 -28.98
N ASP A 217 11.13 -25.44 -28.59
CA ASP A 217 11.91 -24.35 -29.20
C ASP A 217 13.24 -24.09 -28.46
N GLY A 218 13.55 -24.83 -27.40
CA GLY A 218 14.76 -24.71 -26.59
C GLY A 218 14.94 -23.35 -25.89
N SER A 219 13.92 -22.50 -25.94
CA SER A 219 14.05 -21.08 -25.62
C SER A 219 13.84 -20.78 -24.15
N ARG A 220 13.00 -21.57 -23.44
CA ARG A 220 12.59 -21.30 -22.06
C ARG A 220 12.26 -22.58 -21.27
N PRO A 221 12.92 -22.84 -20.13
CA PRO A 221 12.64 -24.02 -19.31
C PRO A 221 11.28 -23.94 -18.61
N TYR A 222 10.61 -25.08 -18.47
CA TYR A 222 9.45 -25.23 -17.58
C TYR A 222 9.86 -25.19 -16.11
N ARG A 223 8.88 -24.99 -15.23
CA ARG A 223 9.01 -25.12 -13.76
C ARG A 223 7.93 -26.04 -13.24
N GLY A 224 8.26 -26.85 -12.25
CA GLY A 224 7.33 -27.77 -11.61
C GLY A 224 6.18 -27.05 -10.94
N ALA A 225 6.49 -26.21 -9.95
CA ALA A 225 5.48 -25.45 -9.23
C ALA A 225 5.94 -24.06 -8.74
N GLU A 226 5.01 -23.13 -8.59
CA GLU A 226 5.15 -21.93 -7.76
C GLU A 226 4.57 -22.23 -6.38
N PHE A 227 5.37 -22.01 -5.34
CA PHE A 227 4.92 -22.05 -3.94
C PHE A 227 4.90 -20.63 -3.36
N VAL A 228 3.76 -20.15 -2.89
CA VAL A 228 3.63 -18.83 -2.28
C VAL A 228 4.07 -18.86 -0.81
N THR A 229 5.00 -17.99 -0.43
CA THR A 229 5.63 -17.95 0.92
C THR A 229 4.99 -16.92 1.86
N TRP A 230 3.71 -16.59 1.69
CA TRP A 230 3.02 -15.72 2.64
C TRP A 230 3.13 -16.30 4.07
N PRO A 231 3.23 -15.47 5.12
CA PRO A 231 3.35 -15.95 6.50
C PRO A 231 2.30 -17.00 6.87
N THR A 232 1.04 -16.79 6.45
CA THR A 232 -0.05 -17.76 6.61
C THR A 232 0.21 -19.07 5.87
N MET A 233 0.74 -19.04 4.64
CA MET A 233 1.05 -20.25 3.86
C MET A 233 2.24 -21.02 4.42
N VAL A 234 3.27 -20.32 4.91
CA VAL A 234 4.42 -20.94 5.57
C VAL A 234 3.98 -21.66 6.84
N ARG A 235 3.16 -21.01 7.68
CA ARG A 235 2.61 -21.65 8.88
C ARG A 235 1.67 -22.80 8.56
N LEU A 236 0.84 -22.67 7.53
CA LEU A 236 -0.02 -23.76 7.08
C LEU A 236 0.81 -24.97 6.64
N PHE A 237 1.87 -24.76 5.87
CA PHE A 237 2.78 -25.82 5.46
C PHE A 237 3.37 -26.55 6.67
N LEU A 238 3.85 -25.81 7.67
CA LEU A 238 4.36 -26.40 8.91
C LEU A 238 3.30 -27.23 9.65
N ARG A 239 2.06 -26.75 9.70
CA ARG A 239 0.95 -27.49 10.31
C ARG A 239 0.67 -28.81 9.60
N THR A 240 0.83 -28.89 8.28
CA THR A 240 0.74 -30.19 7.57
C THR A 240 1.77 -31.22 8.08
N TRP A 241 2.89 -30.77 8.64
CA TRP A 241 3.92 -31.60 9.29
C TRP A 241 3.70 -31.80 10.80
N GLY A 242 2.63 -31.22 11.36
CA GLY A 242 2.28 -31.29 12.78
C GLY A 242 3.06 -30.32 13.67
N VAL A 243 3.65 -29.28 13.11
CA VAL A 243 4.46 -28.27 13.83
C VAL A 243 3.99 -26.84 13.52
N ASP A 244 4.32 -25.87 14.37
CA ASP A 244 4.05 -24.44 14.13
C ASP A 244 5.23 -23.63 14.71
N LEU A 245 5.39 -22.38 14.26
CA LEU A 245 6.52 -21.51 14.62
C LEU A 245 6.45 -20.98 16.06
N VAL A 246 5.27 -21.03 16.65
CA VAL A 246 4.93 -20.43 17.93
C VAL A 246 4.01 -21.35 18.71
N ASP A 247 3.99 -21.20 20.03
CA ASP A 247 2.99 -21.84 20.87
C ASP A 247 1.60 -21.17 20.72
N PRO A 248 0.50 -21.86 21.07
CA PRO A 248 -0.87 -21.34 20.89
C PRO A 248 -1.18 -20.01 21.60
N ASP A 249 -0.38 -19.64 22.60
CA ASP A 249 -0.51 -18.41 23.38
C ASP A 249 0.46 -17.30 22.95
N PHE A 250 1.26 -17.52 21.90
CA PHE A 250 2.27 -16.58 21.37
C PHE A 250 3.29 -16.10 22.41
N ARG A 251 3.64 -16.96 23.37
CA ARG A 251 4.61 -16.66 24.44
C ARG A 251 6.02 -17.16 24.12
N ARG A 252 6.15 -18.15 23.24
CA ARG A 252 7.44 -18.75 22.88
C ARG A 252 7.52 -19.07 21.38
N LEU A 253 8.61 -18.63 20.76
CA LEU A 253 9.01 -19.08 19.44
C LEU A 253 9.62 -20.50 19.53
N ARG A 254 9.32 -21.36 18.56
CA ARG A 254 9.66 -22.80 18.56
C ARG A 254 10.74 -23.16 17.53
N PHE A 255 11.55 -22.20 17.10
CA PHE A 255 12.62 -22.43 16.10
C PHE A 255 13.75 -23.34 16.60
N ASP A 256 13.86 -23.53 17.91
CA ASP A 256 14.81 -24.44 18.55
C ASP A 256 14.40 -25.92 18.42
N GLU A 257 13.16 -26.19 18.03
CA GLU A 257 12.66 -27.55 17.81
C GLU A 257 13.16 -28.11 16.47
N PRO A 258 13.84 -29.27 16.45
CA PRO A 258 14.41 -29.84 15.22
C PRO A 258 13.37 -30.09 14.11
N GLU A 259 12.13 -30.46 14.47
CA GLU A 259 11.09 -30.71 13.48
C GLU A 259 10.61 -29.43 12.77
N VAL A 260 10.58 -28.29 13.48
CA VAL A 260 10.24 -26.98 12.90
C VAL A 260 11.31 -26.56 11.89
N PHE A 261 12.58 -26.64 12.28
CA PHE A 261 13.69 -26.32 11.39
C PHE A 261 13.70 -27.24 10.16
N ALA A 262 13.53 -28.55 10.35
CA ALA A 262 13.54 -29.52 9.26
C ALA A 262 12.41 -29.29 8.25
N ALA A 263 11.22 -28.86 8.70
CA ALA A 263 10.13 -28.53 7.80
C ALA A 263 10.41 -27.24 7.02
N LEU A 264 10.92 -26.17 7.67
CA LEU A 264 11.32 -24.95 6.96
C LEU A 264 12.44 -25.19 5.95
N ASP A 265 13.48 -25.95 6.34
CA ASP A 265 14.62 -26.26 5.46
C ASP A 265 14.19 -27.10 4.25
N ARG A 266 13.18 -27.97 4.43
CA ARG A 266 12.58 -28.71 3.32
C ARG A 266 11.93 -27.78 2.29
N LEU A 267 11.12 -26.82 2.74
CA LEU A 267 10.52 -25.84 1.82
C LEU A 267 11.60 -24.99 1.10
N ARG A 268 12.65 -24.62 1.82
CA ARG A 268 13.83 -23.93 1.26
C ARG A 268 14.54 -24.79 0.21
N SER A 269 14.79 -26.07 0.50
CA SER A 269 15.59 -26.96 -0.37
C SER A 269 14.86 -27.27 -1.68
N TRP A 270 13.54 -27.46 -1.64
CA TRP A 270 12.71 -27.61 -2.85
C TRP A 270 12.85 -26.42 -3.81
N ARG A 271 13.13 -25.24 -3.26
CA ARG A 271 13.30 -24.01 -4.03
C ARG A 271 14.71 -23.78 -4.54
N HIS A 272 15.70 -24.01 -3.69
CA HIS A 272 17.06 -23.53 -3.93
C HIS A 272 18.08 -24.64 -4.22
N ASP A 273 17.82 -25.87 -3.77
CA ASP A 273 18.75 -26.99 -3.92
C ASP A 273 18.32 -27.92 -5.07
N GLU A 274 17.04 -27.91 -5.44
CA GLU A 274 16.51 -28.70 -6.55
C GLU A 274 16.28 -27.84 -7.80
N PRO A 275 16.90 -28.16 -8.95
CA PRO A 275 16.75 -27.37 -10.16
C PRO A 275 15.35 -27.53 -10.75
N ARG A 276 14.66 -26.41 -10.98
CA ARG A 276 13.35 -26.34 -11.67
C ARG A 276 12.17 -27.02 -10.96
N THR A 277 12.36 -27.63 -9.79
CA THR A 277 11.26 -28.21 -8.99
C THR A 277 10.27 -27.13 -8.58
N LEU A 278 10.71 -26.18 -7.75
CA LEU A 278 9.96 -24.96 -7.50
C LEU A 278 10.53 -23.80 -8.31
N THR A 279 9.71 -22.81 -8.56
CA THR A 279 10.20 -21.47 -8.90
C THR A 279 11.10 -21.01 -7.76
N SER A 280 12.28 -20.49 -8.05
CA SER A 280 13.07 -19.76 -7.06
C SER A 280 12.66 -18.30 -7.02
N GLY A 281 12.98 -17.53 -5.96
CA GLY A 281 12.92 -16.06 -6.05
C GLY A 281 13.87 -15.51 -7.12
N LYS A 282 14.79 -16.34 -7.62
CA LYS A 282 15.61 -16.11 -8.83
C LYS A 282 14.86 -16.43 -10.14
N SER A 283 13.62 -16.93 -10.07
CA SER A 283 12.73 -17.25 -11.19
C SER A 283 11.79 -16.08 -11.47
N ARG A 284 12.39 -14.98 -11.95
CA ARG A 284 11.97 -14.02 -12.99
C ARG A 284 10.50 -13.85 -13.45
N VAL A 285 9.47 -14.24 -12.71
CA VAL A 285 8.08 -14.03 -13.11
C VAL A 285 7.32 -13.29 -12.02
N ALA A 286 6.40 -12.42 -12.45
CA ALA A 286 5.35 -11.86 -11.61
C ALA A 286 4.82 -12.89 -10.59
N ALA A 287 5.12 -12.70 -9.31
CA ALA A 287 4.89 -13.68 -8.25
C ALA A 287 3.42 -14.10 -8.08
N GLY A 288 3.20 -15.34 -7.61
CA GLY A 288 1.87 -15.85 -7.27
C GLY A 288 1.02 -16.18 -8.49
N ALA A 289 -0.21 -15.69 -8.51
CA ALA A 289 -1.22 -16.09 -9.50
C ALA A 289 -0.84 -15.79 -10.96
N SER A 290 -0.10 -14.73 -11.21
CA SER A 290 0.25 -14.32 -12.58
C SER A 290 1.17 -15.30 -13.31
N VAL A 291 2.04 -16.03 -12.58
CA VAL A 291 2.99 -16.97 -13.19
C VAL A 291 2.26 -18.09 -13.93
N PHE A 292 1.16 -18.57 -13.38
CA PHE A 292 0.42 -19.70 -13.92
C PHE A 292 -0.10 -19.43 -15.34
N ARG A 293 -0.58 -18.21 -15.59
CA ARG A 293 -1.12 -17.75 -16.89
C ARG A 293 -0.11 -17.85 -18.04
N THR A 294 1.18 -17.96 -17.74
CA THR A 294 2.23 -18.14 -18.76
C THR A 294 2.18 -19.50 -19.45
N GLY A 295 1.51 -20.50 -18.85
CA GLY A 295 1.52 -21.89 -19.33
C GLY A 295 2.88 -22.59 -19.17
N ARG A 296 3.81 -22.01 -18.40
CA ARG A 296 5.17 -22.53 -18.19
C ARG A 296 5.40 -23.15 -16.81
N VAL A 297 4.38 -23.12 -15.95
CA VAL A 297 4.44 -23.67 -14.59
C VAL A 297 3.39 -24.76 -14.44
N GLY A 298 3.79 -25.92 -13.93
CA GLY A 298 2.91 -27.06 -13.73
C GLY A 298 1.81 -26.81 -12.69
N MET A 299 2.17 -26.19 -11.56
CA MET A 299 1.25 -25.90 -10.45
C MET A 299 1.51 -24.53 -9.85
N ALA A 300 0.49 -23.81 -9.39
CA ALA A 300 0.65 -22.56 -8.67
C ALA A 300 -0.24 -22.54 -7.42
N GLY A 301 0.36 -22.29 -6.26
CA GLY A 301 -0.32 -22.35 -4.96
C GLY A 301 0.69 -22.18 -3.81
N PRO A 302 0.32 -22.51 -2.57
CA PRO A 302 -1.05 -22.58 -2.11
C PRO A 302 -1.65 -21.17 -2.06
N PHE A 303 -2.81 -20.99 -2.68
CA PHE A 303 -3.66 -19.79 -2.52
C PHE A 303 -5.11 -20.13 -2.85
N GLY A 304 -6.01 -19.20 -2.54
CA GLY A 304 -7.45 -19.43 -2.60
C GLY A 304 -8.09 -19.08 -3.95
N ARG A 305 -9.43 -19.04 -3.93
CA ARG A 305 -10.29 -18.92 -5.12
C ARG A 305 -10.27 -17.55 -5.81
N TRP A 306 -9.75 -16.51 -5.16
CA TRP A 306 -9.82 -15.13 -5.66
C TRP A 306 -9.21 -14.91 -7.05
N VAL A 307 -8.35 -15.81 -7.52
CA VAL A 307 -7.70 -15.77 -8.84
C VAL A 307 -8.55 -16.31 -9.99
N VAL A 308 -9.58 -17.10 -9.68
CA VAL A 308 -10.38 -17.85 -10.66
C VAL A 308 -11.03 -16.95 -11.72
N PRO A 309 -11.57 -15.75 -11.40
CA PRO A 309 -12.06 -14.83 -12.43
C PRO A 309 -11.00 -14.49 -13.49
N GLY A 310 -9.75 -14.31 -13.07
CA GLY A 310 -8.61 -14.07 -13.96
C GLY A 310 -8.16 -15.32 -14.72
N TYR A 311 -8.20 -16.50 -14.08
CA TYR A 311 -7.78 -17.76 -14.70
C TYR A 311 -8.80 -18.30 -15.72
N ARG A 312 -10.08 -17.96 -15.58
CA ARG A 312 -11.11 -18.25 -16.59
C ARG A 312 -10.86 -17.55 -17.94
N GLN A 313 -9.91 -16.60 -17.99
CA GLN A 313 -9.45 -15.95 -19.22
C GLN A 313 -8.26 -16.68 -19.87
N ILE A 314 -7.81 -17.81 -19.32
CA ILE A 314 -6.75 -18.63 -19.92
C ILE A 314 -7.35 -19.45 -21.06
N GLU A 315 -6.91 -19.18 -22.29
CA GLU A 315 -7.31 -19.92 -23.49
C GLU A 315 -6.22 -20.90 -23.99
N GLY A 316 -5.01 -20.80 -23.43
CA GLY A 316 -3.83 -21.48 -23.98
C GLY A 316 -3.55 -22.90 -23.46
N PHE A 317 -4.23 -23.32 -22.39
CA PHE A 317 -4.07 -24.66 -21.80
C PHE A 317 -5.25 -25.00 -20.87
N GLU A 318 -5.49 -26.29 -20.67
CA GLU A 318 -6.48 -26.79 -19.71
C GLU A 318 -5.92 -26.75 -18.28
N TRP A 319 -6.75 -26.34 -17.31
CA TRP A 319 -6.37 -26.24 -15.90
C TRP A 319 -7.52 -26.57 -14.96
N ASP A 320 -7.17 -26.98 -13.74
CA ASP A 320 -8.13 -27.25 -12.68
C ASP A 320 -7.51 -26.98 -11.30
N PHE A 321 -8.25 -27.24 -10.23
CA PHE A 321 -7.82 -27.05 -8.84
C PHE A 321 -7.57 -28.38 -8.13
N ALA A 322 -6.49 -28.43 -7.35
CA ALA A 322 -6.09 -29.56 -6.53
C ALA A 322 -6.06 -29.17 -5.05
N PRO A 323 -6.50 -30.06 -4.13
CA PRO A 323 -6.46 -29.79 -2.70
C PRO A 323 -5.03 -29.62 -2.20
N LEU A 324 -4.84 -29.04 -1.02
CA LEU A 324 -3.54 -28.92 -0.40
C LEU A 324 -2.94 -30.31 -0.11
N PRO A 325 -1.70 -30.59 -0.54
CA PRO A 325 -1.04 -31.85 -0.22
C PRO A 325 -0.86 -32.03 1.29
N ARG A 326 -1.03 -33.27 1.77
CA ARG A 326 -0.77 -33.64 3.17
C ARG A 326 0.63 -34.23 3.34
N ALA A 327 1.18 -34.18 4.55
CA ALA A 327 2.36 -34.95 4.87
C ALA A 327 2.03 -36.46 4.92
N PRO A 328 2.91 -37.34 4.42
CA PRO A 328 2.71 -38.79 4.51
C PRO A 328 2.42 -39.25 5.93
N GLY A 329 1.35 -40.02 6.12
CA GLY A 329 0.94 -40.54 7.43
C GLY A 329 0.37 -39.51 8.41
N ARG A 330 0.09 -38.28 7.97
CA ARG A 330 -0.54 -37.22 8.78
C ARG A 330 -1.98 -36.94 8.32
N PRO A 331 -2.86 -36.47 9.23
CA PRO A 331 -4.17 -35.97 8.83
C PRO A 331 -4.03 -34.75 7.90
N PRO A 332 -5.05 -34.48 7.06
CA PRO A 332 -5.05 -33.29 6.23
C PRO A 332 -5.23 -32.02 7.08
N GLU A 333 -4.63 -30.92 6.62
CA GLU A 333 -4.67 -29.61 7.27
C GLU A 333 -4.99 -28.55 6.20
N ASN A 334 -5.76 -27.52 6.55
CA ASN A 334 -6.01 -26.37 5.67
C ASN A 334 -6.40 -25.13 6.49
N VAL A 335 -6.42 -23.97 5.84
CA VAL A 335 -6.86 -22.70 6.40
C VAL A 335 -8.11 -22.17 5.71
N VAL A 336 -8.95 -21.45 6.47
CA VAL A 336 -10.02 -20.62 5.90
C VAL A 336 -9.54 -19.18 5.80
N LEU A 337 -9.67 -18.59 4.61
CA LEU A 337 -9.50 -17.16 4.36
C LEU A 337 -10.86 -16.55 4.00
N THR A 338 -11.23 -15.44 4.62
CA THR A 338 -12.61 -14.91 4.55
C THR A 338 -12.65 -13.41 4.84
N VAL A 339 -13.75 -12.77 4.46
CA VAL A 339 -14.09 -11.37 4.76
C VAL A 339 -15.48 -11.33 5.36
N ALA A 340 -15.70 -10.49 6.37
CA ALA A 340 -17.00 -10.31 6.98
C ALA A 340 -17.62 -8.94 6.68
N TRP A 341 -18.95 -8.90 6.67
CA TRP A 341 -19.70 -7.69 6.92
C TRP A 341 -19.79 -7.45 8.43
N ALA A 342 -19.39 -6.25 8.87
CA ALA A 342 -19.43 -5.83 10.26
C ALA A 342 -20.31 -4.59 10.45
N VAL A 343 -20.91 -4.46 11.64
CA VAL A 343 -21.67 -3.28 12.06
C VAL A 343 -20.77 -2.37 12.87
N SER A 344 -20.79 -1.07 12.58
CA SER A 344 -20.07 -0.09 13.40
C SER A 344 -20.66 0.00 14.80
N SER A 345 -19.80 -0.02 15.83
CA SER A 345 -20.20 0.28 17.21
C SER A 345 -20.75 1.70 17.40
N ARG A 346 -20.54 2.59 16.42
CA ARG A 346 -20.99 3.99 16.41
C ARG A 346 -22.10 4.25 15.39
N SER A 347 -22.69 3.21 14.78
CA SER A 347 -23.85 3.39 13.90
C SER A 347 -24.98 4.07 14.68
N ARG A 348 -25.67 5.03 14.04
CA ARG A 348 -26.87 5.67 14.61
C ARG A 348 -28.11 4.78 14.49
N HIS A 349 -28.04 3.75 13.63
CA HIS A 349 -29.14 2.86 13.30
C HIS A 349 -28.70 1.38 13.35
N PRO A 350 -28.16 0.90 14.49
CA PRO A 350 -27.50 -0.41 14.58
C PRO A 350 -28.42 -1.57 14.17
N ARG A 351 -29.72 -1.48 14.47
CA ARG A 351 -30.70 -2.50 14.08
C ARG A 351 -30.92 -2.57 12.56
N ARG A 352 -31.02 -1.41 11.89
CA ARG A 352 -31.16 -1.36 10.42
C ARG A 352 -29.86 -1.76 9.72
N ALA A 353 -28.72 -1.42 10.31
CA ALA A 353 -27.41 -1.89 9.85
C ALA A 353 -27.29 -3.42 9.95
N TRP A 354 -27.78 -4.01 11.04
CA TRP A 354 -27.83 -5.46 11.21
C TRP A 354 -28.74 -6.16 10.19
N GLU A 355 -29.95 -5.64 9.96
CA GLU A 355 -30.86 -6.14 8.90
C GLU A 355 -30.17 -6.17 7.53
N LEU A 356 -29.39 -5.12 7.22
CA LEU A 356 -28.63 -5.06 5.98
C LEU A 356 -27.51 -6.11 5.92
N VAL A 357 -26.79 -6.34 7.03
CA VAL A 357 -25.80 -7.43 7.11
C VAL A 357 -26.44 -8.79 6.85
N ARG A 358 -27.63 -9.05 7.42
CA ARG A 358 -28.36 -10.30 7.16
C ARG A 358 -28.73 -10.47 5.70
N HIS A 359 -29.26 -9.41 5.08
CA HIS A 359 -29.59 -9.43 3.65
C HIS A 359 -28.34 -9.70 2.79
N LEU A 360 -27.22 -9.04 3.08
CA LEU A 360 -25.97 -9.19 2.33
C LEU A 360 -25.26 -10.54 2.54
N CYS A 361 -25.52 -11.22 3.66
CA CYS A 361 -24.98 -12.55 3.96
C CYS A 361 -25.99 -13.69 3.72
N GLY A 362 -27.20 -13.37 3.26
CA GLY A 362 -28.27 -14.34 3.05
C GLY A 362 -28.02 -15.28 1.86
N PRO A 363 -28.85 -16.32 1.71
CA PRO A 363 -28.66 -17.33 0.68
C PRO A 363 -28.72 -16.76 -0.75
N GLU A 364 -29.62 -15.80 -1.01
CA GLU A 364 -29.73 -15.15 -2.32
C GLU A 364 -28.47 -14.34 -2.68
N ALA A 365 -27.95 -13.58 -1.72
CA ALA A 365 -26.73 -12.79 -1.90
C ALA A 365 -25.52 -13.68 -2.23
N GLN A 366 -25.35 -14.76 -1.48
CA GLN A 366 -24.25 -15.70 -1.72
C GLN A 366 -24.42 -16.49 -3.01
N ALA A 367 -25.65 -16.90 -3.35
CA ALA A 367 -25.94 -17.58 -4.62
C ALA A 367 -25.69 -16.67 -5.83
N ALA A 368 -26.00 -15.37 -5.74
CA ALA A 368 -25.72 -14.40 -6.80
C ALA A 368 -24.21 -14.18 -7.01
N ALA A 369 -23.40 -14.30 -5.94
CA ALA A 369 -21.95 -14.15 -6.00
C ALA A 369 -21.22 -15.41 -6.48
N ALA A 370 -21.78 -16.61 -6.24
CA ALA A 370 -21.11 -17.88 -6.51
C ALA A 370 -20.63 -18.04 -7.98
N PRO A 371 -21.41 -17.68 -9.02
CA PRO A 371 -20.98 -17.77 -10.41
C PRO A 371 -19.76 -16.92 -10.73
N LEU A 372 -19.50 -15.80 -10.02
CA LEU A 372 -18.28 -15.00 -10.23
C LEU A 372 -17.03 -15.87 -10.06
N GLY A 373 -17.10 -16.88 -9.21
CA GLY A 373 -15.99 -17.78 -8.89
C GLY A 373 -14.93 -17.13 -8.03
N LEU A 374 -15.22 -15.98 -7.38
CA LEU A 374 -14.24 -15.28 -6.56
C LEU A 374 -13.96 -16.01 -5.23
N ALA A 375 -15.00 -16.60 -4.64
CA ALA A 375 -14.97 -17.23 -3.33
C ALA A 375 -16.10 -18.28 -3.20
N VAL A 376 -16.06 -19.03 -2.11
CA VAL A 376 -17.02 -20.06 -1.72
C VAL A 376 -18.12 -19.44 -0.84
N PRO A 377 -19.40 -19.72 -1.07
CA PRO A 377 -20.49 -19.36 -0.15
C PRO A 377 -20.25 -19.90 1.26
N THR A 378 -20.43 -19.09 2.30
CA THR A 378 -20.29 -19.51 3.70
C THR A 378 -21.48 -20.33 4.20
N LEU A 379 -22.66 -20.18 3.60
CA LEU A 379 -23.84 -21.00 3.88
C LEU A 379 -23.71 -22.36 3.20
N ARG A 380 -23.72 -23.44 4.00
CA ARG A 380 -23.54 -24.83 3.51
C ARG A 380 -24.54 -25.18 2.41
N ALA A 381 -25.81 -24.82 2.58
CA ALA A 381 -26.85 -25.10 1.59
C ALA A 381 -26.60 -24.44 0.23
N VAL A 382 -25.97 -23.25 0.20
CA VAL A 382 -25.63 -22.55 -1.04
C VAL A 382 -24.34 -23.12 -1.64
N ALA A 383 -23.34 -23.39 -0.81
CA ALA A 383 -22.08 -24.01 -1.24
C ALA A 383 -22.29 -25.38 -1.87
N GLU A 384 -23.20 -26.18 -1.32
CA GLU A 384 -23.57 -27.52 -1.83
C GLU A 384 -24.57 -27.47 -3.01
N SER A 385 -24.98 -26.27 -3.45
CA SER A 385 -25.93 -26.11 -4.55
C SER A 385 -25.24 -26.00 -5.92
N PRO A 386 -25.99 -26.19 -7.02
CA PRO A 386 -25.49 -25.94 -8.38
C PRO A 386 -25.08 -24.47 -8.64
N ALA A 387 -25.43 -23.53 -7.76
CA ALA A 387 -24.96 -22.14 -7.89
C ALA A 387 -23.43 -22.04 -7.70
N PHE A 388 -22.85 -22.95 -6.92
CA PHE A 388 -21.41 -23.05 -6.69
C PHE A 388 -20.79 -24.28 -7.35
N LEU A 389 -21.37 -25.47 -7.16
CA LEU A 389 -20.84 -26.72 -7.74
C LEU A 389 -21.24 -26.84 -9.23
N ASP A 390 -20.41 -26.26 -10.09
CA ASP A 390 -20.62 -26.24 -11.55
C ASP A 390 -19.46 -26.95 -12.29
N PRO A 391 -19.60 -28.25 -12.62
CA PRO A 391 -18.53 -29.00 -13.29
C PRO A 391 -18.28 -28.56 -14.73
N ASP A 392 -19.22 -27.82 -15.34
CA ASP A 392 -19.09 -27.32 -16.72
C ASP A 392 -18.25 -26.03 -16.77
N ARG A 393 -17.85 -25.49 -15.61
CA ARG A 393 -17.09 -24.24 -15.50
C ARG A 393 -15.82 -24.42 -14.68
N ALA A 394 -14.70 -23.98 -15.22
CA ALA A 394 -13.42 -24.07 -14.50
C ALA A 394 -13.40 -23.24 -13.19
N PRO A 395 -12.76 -23.74 -12.11
CA PRO A 395 -12.26 -25.11 -11.99
C PRO A 395 -13.42 -26.11 -11.87
N ALA A 396 -13.34 -27.22 -12.59
CA ALA A 396 -14.39 -28.25 -12.55
C ALA A 396 -14.45 -28.94 -11.17
N ASN A 397 -13.32 -28.95 -10.44
CA ASN A 397 -13.20 -29.56 -9.12
C ASN A 397 -13.56 -28.59 -7.96
N ASP A 398 -14.71 -27.92 -8.05
CA ASP A 398 -15.19 -27.02 -6.99
C ASP A 398 -15.44 -27.73 -5.64
N ARG A 399 -15.75 -29.03 -5.71
CA ARG A 399 -15.92 -29.89 -4.53
C ARG A 399 -14.70 -29.91 -3.62
N ALA A 400 -13.49 -29.85 -4.18
CA ALA A 400 -12.26 -29.86 -3.39
C ALA A 400 -12.17 -28.68 -2.42
N TYR A 401 -12.81 -27.53 -2.68
CA TYR A 401 -12.83 -26.45 -1.70
C TYR A 401 -13.68 -26.81 -0.46
N LEU A 402 -14.84 -27.46 -0.68
CA LEU A 402 -15.80 -27.83 0.36
C LEU A 402 -15.29 -28.96 1.23
N ASP A 403 -14.73 -30.00 0.61
CA ASP A 403 -14.17 -31.14 1.34
C ASP A 403 -13.03 -30.69 2.28
N GLN A 404 -12.23 -29.71 1.84
CA GLN A 404 -11.20 -29.09 2.67
C GLN A 404 -11.77 -28.21 3.78
N ALA A 405 -12.94 -27.61 3.59
CA ALA A 405 -13.57 -26.72 4.56
C ALA A 405 -14.01 -27.44 5.84
N GLU A 406 -14.27 -28.75 5.77
CA GLU A 406 -14.68 -29.56 6.93
C GLU A 406 -13.58 -29.73 7.98
N TYR A 407 -12.32 -29.60 7.60
CA TYR A 407 -11.17 -29.70 8.51
C TYR A 407 -10.30 -28.43 8.54
N ALA A 408 -10.59 -27.44 7.68
CA ALA A 408 -9.89 -26.18 7.67
C ALA A 408 -10.09 -25.42 9.00
N ARG A 409 -9.06 -24.69 9.42
CA ARG A 409 -9.09 -23.87 10.64
C ARG A 409 -8.59 -22.47 10.38
N THR A 410 -8.75 -21.57 11.33
CA THR A 410 -8.07 -20.28 11.30
C THR A 410 -6.60 -20.45 11.67
N ILE A 411 -5.73 -19.62 11.08
CA ILE A 411 -4.37 -19.43 11.59
C ILE A 411 -4.41 -18.23 12.51
N ASP A 412 -4.31 -18.49 13.81
CA ASP A 412 -4.31 -17.46 14.83
C ASP A 412 -3.06 -16.58 14.69
N TRP A 413 -3.18 -15.29 15.02
CA TRP A 413 -2.08 -14.33 15.05
C TRP A 413 -2.10 -13.56 16.38
N PRO A 414 -0.95 -13.05 16.85
CA PRO A 414 -0.94 -12.16 18.00
C PRO A 414 -1.60 -10.82 17.62
N ALA A 415 -2.09 -10.08 18.63
CA ALA A 415 -2.74 -8.79 18.41
C ALA A 415 -1.83 -7.73 17.75
N ASP A 416 -0.50 -7.87 17.87
CA ASP A 416 0.44 -6.97 17.20
C ASP A 416 0.65 -7.36 15.72
N PRO A 417 0.17 -6.53 14.77
CA PRO A 417 0.27 -6.84 13.34
C PRO A 417 1.71 -6.87 12.81
N LYS A 418 2.69 -6.34 13.55
CA LYS A 418 4.10 -6.39 13.15
C LYS A 418 4.67 -7.80 13.19
N PHE A 419 4.11 -8.71 13.99
CA PHE A 419 4.59 -10.10 14.05
C PHE A 419 4.59 -10.76 12.67
N GLU A 420 3.45 -10.71 11.98
CA GLU A 420 3.29 -11.29 10.64
C GLU A 420 4.20 -10.60 9.63
N ALA A 421 4.26 -9.27 9.65
CA ALA A 421 5.10 -8.49 8.74
C ALA A 421 6.60 -8.76 8.94
N LEU A 422 7.05 -8.88 10.19
CA LEU A 422 8.43 -9.24 10.52
C LEU A 422 8.73 -10.67 10.06
N LEU A 423 7.82 -11.61 10.32
CA LEU A 423 7.97 -12.99 9.92
C LEU A 423 8.17 -13.13 8.40
N GLY A 424 7.29 -12.50 7.62
CA GLY A 424 7.39 -12.47 6.15
C GLY A 424 8.69 -11.84 5.68
N SER A 425 8.98 -10.62 6.13
CA SER A 425 10.16 -9.85 5.67
C SER A 425 11.50 -10.55 5.96
N ARG A 426 11.60 -11.34 7.03
CA ARG A 426 12.82 -12.02 7.44
C ARG A 426 12.94 -13.42 6.85
N LEU A 427 11.89 -14.24 6.96
CA LEU A 427 11.94 -15.60 6.41
C LEU A 427 11.97 -15.63 4.89
N ASP A 428 11.37 -14.66 4.19
CA ASP A 428 11.44 -14.59 2.73
C ASP A 428 12.89 -14.45 2.22
N GLN A 429 13.81 -13.89 3.01
CA GLN A 429 15.23 -13.80 2.62
C GLN A 429 15.88 -15.17 2.49
N ALA A 430 15.40 -16.17 3.24
CA ALA A 430 15.83 -17.56 3.10
C ALA A 430 14.91 -18.37 2.17
N LEU A 431 13.60 -18.29 2.41
CA LEU A 431 12.61 -19.15 1.74
C LEU A 431 12.32 -18.72 0.31
N LYS A 432 12.41 -17.43 -0.02
CA LYS A 432 12.05 -16.88 -1.33
C LYS A 432 13.28 -16.46 -2.12
N THR A 433 14.06 -15.49 -1.64
CA THR A 433 15.21 -14.94 -2.39
C THR A 433 16.46 -15.82 -2.29
N GLY A 434 16.70 -16.40 -1.11
CA GLY A 434 17.90 -17.19 -0.82
C GLY A 434 19.14 -16.32 -0.56
N ASP A 435 18.94 -15.06 -0.18
CA ASP A 435 20.01 -14.10 0.16
C ASP A 435 20.64 -14.41 1.52
N LEU A 436 19.86 -15.03 2.42
CA LEU A 436 20.33 -15.46 3.73
C LEU A 436 20.16 -16.97 3.92
N PRO A 437 21.12 -17.64 4.57
CA PRO A 437 20.90 -18.97 5.11
C PRO A 437 19.72 -18.98 6.08
N LEU A 438 18.96 -20.08 6.11
CA LEU A 438 17.78 -20.21 6.98
C LEU A 438 18.07 -19.91 8.47
N PRO A 439 19.16 -20.40 9.10
CA PRO A 439 19.48 -20.03 10.48
C PRO A 439 19.61 -18.52 10.69
N ALA A 440 20.29 -17.83 9.76
CA ALA A 440 20.47 -16.38 9.86
C ALA A 440 19.15 -15.61 9.70
N ALA A 441 18.24 -16.09 8.84
CA ALA A 441 16.91 -15.52 8.70
C ALA A 441 16.04 -15.73 9.96
N ILE A 442 16.13 -16.90 10.59
CA ILE A 442 15.47 -17.22 11.87
C ILE A 442 16.00 -16.33 12.99
N ASP A 443 17.32 -16.19 13.11
CA ASP A 443 17.96 -15.32 14.10
C ASP A 443 17.54 -13.86 13.91
N ALA A 444 17.52 -13.39 12.65
CA ALA A 444 17.10 -12.04 12.31
C ALA A 444 15.61 -11.78 12.65
N PHE A 445 14.74 -12.77 12.44
CA PHE A 445 13.34 -12.69 12.88
C PHE A 445 13.22 -12.65 14.40
N THR A 446 13.88 -13.59 15.08
CA THR A 446 13.82 -13.73 16.54
C THR A 446 14.29 -12.46 17.21
N ALA A 447 15.46 -11.93 16.82
CA ALA A 447 15.98 -10.67 17.36
C ALA A 447 15.05 -9.48 17.06
N ALA A 448 14.44 -9.41 15.87
CA ALA A 448 13.52 -8.33 15.53
C ALA A 448 12.24 -8.40 16.38
N TRP A 449 11.68 -9.60 16.59
CA TRP A 449 10.50 -9.78 17.41
C TRP A 449 10.79 -9.51 18.89
N GLU A 450 11.91 -9.99 19.42
CA GLU A 450 12.37 -9.70 20.77
C GLU A 450 12.57 -8.20 21.01
N ASN A 451 13.11 -7.48 20.03
CA ASN A 451 13.24 -6.02 20.09
C ASN A 451 11.88 -5.31 20.09
N GLU A 452 10.89 -5.81 19.34
CA GLU A 452 9.54 -5.24 19.31
C GLU A 452 8.86 -5.40 20.67
N ILE A 453 8.86 -6.61 21.24
CA ILE A 453 8.26 -6.86 22.56
C ILE A 453 9.03 -6.17 23.70
N ALA A 454 10.33 -5.93 23.54
CA ALA A 454 11.16 -5.19 24.48
C ALA A 454 11.02 -3.66 24.33
N SER A 455 10.29 -3.18 23.32
CA SER A 455 10.11 -1.76 23.03
C SER A 455 9.65 -0.99 24.28
N PRO A 456 10.13 0.25 24.49
CA PRO A 456 9.55 1.15 25.48
C PRO A 456 8.03 1.32 25.33
N LEU A 457 7.50 1.18 24.11
CA LEU A 457 6.08 1.33 23.78
C LEU A 457 5.27 0.05 24.07
N ALA A 458 5.91 -1.12 24.14
CA ALA A 458 5.26 -2.40 24.37
C ALA A 458 4.72 -2.56 25.81
N ARG A 459 5.30 -1.83 26.79
CA ARG A 459 4.91 -1.90 28.22
C ARG A 459 3.46 -1.46 28.48
N GLY A 460 2.87 -0.66 27.59
CA GLY A 460 1.52 -0.11 27.73
C GLY A 460 1.32 0.75 28.99
N GLY A 461 0.06 1.09 29.28
CA GLY A 461 -0.32 1.77 30.53
C GLY A 461 0.16 3.21 30.66
N PHE A 462 0.23 3.95 29.55
CA PHE A 462 0.65 5.35 29.56
C PHE A 462 -0.48 6.26 30.03
N PRO A 463 -0.17 7.40 30.69
CA PRO A 463 -1.19 8.35 31.10
C PRO A 463 -1.87 8.99 29.87
N PRO A 464 -3.14 9.41 29.96
CA PRO A 464 -3.79 10.13 28.86
C PRO A 464 -3.05 11.44 28.57
N MET A 465 -3.16 11.89 27.32
CA MET A 465 -2.58 13.15 26.87
C MET A 465 -3.10 14.34 27.73
N PRO A 466 -2.24 15.19 28.31
CA PRO A 466 -2.67 16.40 29.03
C PRO A 466 -3.15 17.52 28.08
N TRP A 467 -4.25 17.27 27.37
CA TRP A 467 -4.84 18.21 26.40
C TRP A 467 -5.19 19.56 27.03
N ASP A 468 -5.67 19.56 28.27
CA ASP A 468 -5.99 20.77 29.04
C ASP A 468 -4.78 21.71 29.18
N ARG A 469 -3.63 21.17 29.57
CA ARG A 469 -2.39 21.94 29.73
C ARG A 469 -1.86 22.42 28.39
N ILE A 470 -1.95 21.59 27.36
CA ILE A 470 -1.46 21.93 26.03
C ILE A 470 -2.30 23.04 25.41
N VAL A 471 -3.63 22.94 25.50
CA VAL A 471 -4.54 23.98 25.04
C VAL A 471 -4.29 25.27 25.83
N ALA A 472 -4.12 25.20 27.16
CA ALA A 472 -3.82 26.37 27.97
C ALA A 472 -2.48 27.04 27.59
N VAL A 473 -1.42 26.26 27.39
CA VAL A 473 -0.10 26.77 27.00
C VAL A 473 -0.14 27.36 25.58
N THR A 474 -0.74 26.66 24.63
CA THR A 474 -0.84 27.13 23.23
C THR A 474 -1.70 28.38 23.12
N ALA A 475 -2.85 28.44 23.81
CA ALA A 475 -3.67 29.64 23.90
C ALA A 475 -2.95 30.79 24.60
N GLY A 476 -2.19 30.51 25.65
CA GLY A 476 -1.36 31.49 26.35
C GLY A 476 -0.27 32.10 25.46
N LEU A 477 0.47 31.27 24.72
CA LEU A 477 1.47 31.72 23.75
C LEU A 477 0.84 32.50 22.60
N GLY A 478 -0.29 32.02 22.07
CA GLY A 478 -1.05 32.74 21.04
C GLY A 478 -1.54 34.11 21.53
N GLY A 479 -2.07 34.17 22.74
CA GLY A 479 -2.46 35.42 23.40
C GLY A 479 -1.29 36.37 23.62
N ALA A 480 -0.14 35.87 24.06
CA ALA A 480 1.07 36.67 24.23
C ALA A 480 1.59 37.24 22.89
N LEU A 481 1.59 36.44 21.83
CA LEU A 481 1.96 36.88 20.48
C LEU A 481 0.97 37.93 19.94
N LEU A 482 -0.32 37.75 20.17
CA LEU A 482 -1.35 38.73 19.82
C LEU A 482 -1.14 40.05 20.58
N LEU A 483 -0.92 40.00 21.89
CA LEU A 483 -0.66 41.19 22.71
C LEU A 483 0.64 41.88 22.28
N PHE A 484 1.69 41.13 21.97
CA PHE A 484 2.94 41.67 21.44
C PHE A 484 2.73 42.33 20.08
N GLY A 485 2.02 41.69 19.16
CA GLY A 485 1.67 42.23 17.85
C GLY A 485 0.83 43.51 17.97
N LEU A 486 -0.16 43.52 18.85
CA LEU A 486 -0.98 44.69 19.16
C LEU A 486 -0.14 45.81 19.77
N ALA A 487 0.73 45.53 20.74
CA ALA A 487 1.60 46.52 21.35
C ALA A 487 2.62 47.09 20.36
N TRP A 488 3.17 46.25 19.48
CA TRP A 488 4.07 46.66 18.41
C TRP A 488 3.36 47.56 17.38
N TRP A 489 2.16 47.17 16.96
CA TRP A 489 1.28 47.98 16.11
C TRP A 489 0.93 49.32 16.77
N TRP A 490 0.62 49.30 18.07
CA TRP A 490 0.29 50.50 18.83
C TRP A 490 1.46 51.46 19.00
N ARG A 491 2.70 50.96 19.00
CA ARG A 491 3.92 51.78 18.97
C ARG A 491 4.23 52.35 17.59
N ARG A 492 3.78 51.70 16.51
CA ARG A 492 4.06 52.10 15.12
C ARG A 492 2.89 52.79 14.41
N ARG A 493 1.85 53.23 15.14
CA ARG A 493 0.56 53.70 14.60
C ARG A 493 0.70 54.38 13.22
N PRO A 494 0.37 53.67 12.14
CA PRO A 494 0.36 54.25 10.81
C PRO A 494 -0.67 55.38 10.76
N GLY A 495 -0.47 56.39 9.90
CA GLY A 495 -1.52 57.37 9.62
C GLY A 495 -2.82 56.69 9.14
N ARG A 496 -3.97 57.35 9.29
CA ARG A 496 -5.30 56.79 8.93
C ARG A 496 -5.38 56.17 7.52
N LEU A 497 -4.63 56.71 6.56
CA LEU A 497 -4.55 56.17 5.20
C LEU A 497 -3.74 54.85 5.16
N ALA A 498 -2.54 54.85 5.75
CA ALA A 498 -1.69 53.67 5.85
C ALA A 498 -2.39 52.52 6.60
N LEU A 499 -3.21 52.84 7.60
CA LEU A 499 -4.03 51.84 8.31
C LEU A 499 -5.05 51.16 7.39
N ARG A 500 -5.70 51.93 6.50
CA ARG A 500 -6.68 51.40 5.54
C ARG A 500 -6.00 50.53 4.48
N GLU A 501 -4.83 50.94 4.03
CA GLU A 501 -4.01 50.18 3.07
C GLU A 501 -3.49 48.87 3.68
N GLU A 502 -2.97 48.90 4.92
CA GLU A 502 -2.54 47.69 5.64
C GLU A 502 -3.70 46.73 5.90
N LEU A 503 -4.85 47.23 6.38
CA LEU A 503 -6.04 46.40 6.60
C LEU A 503 -6.56 45.80 5.29
N ALA A 504 -6.53 46.56 4.19
CA ALA A 504 -6.88 46.03 2.88
C ALA A 504 -5.91 44.91 2.45
N GLY A 505 -4.61 45.08 2.67
CA GLY A 505 -3.60 44.05 2.42
C GLY A 505 -3.83 42.77 3.23
N TRP A 506 -4.07 42.91 4.54
CA TRP A 506 -4.39 41.78 5.42
C TRP A 506 -5.69 41.08 5.04
N LEU A 507 -6.74 41.82 4.69
CA LEU A 507 -8.01 41.24 4.22
C LEU A 507 -7.81 40.46 2.91
N VAL A 508 -7.02 40.99 1.98
CA VAL A 508 -6.73 40.32 0.70
C VAL A 508 -5.94 39.02 0.90
N ILE A 509 -4.96 38.99 1.80
CA ILE A 509 -4.17 37.77 2.08
C ILE A 509 -4.86 36.82 3.06
N SER A 510 -5.85 37.29 3.83
CA SER A 510 -6.48 36.52 4.91
C SER A 510 -7.04 35.16 4.47
N PRO A 511 -7.65 34.96 3.28
CA PRO A 511 -8.12 33.62 2.89
C PRO A 511 -6.96 32.62 2.74
N TRP A 512 -5.83 33.06 2.17
CA TRP A 512 -4.63 32.22 2.07
C TRP A 512 -4.02 31.95 3.44
N LEU A 513 -3.94 32.99 4.29
CA LEU A 513 -3.35 32.85 5.63
C LEU A 513 -4.19 31.92 6.52
N ILE A 514 -5.52 32.06 6.50
CA ILE A 514 -6.44 31.18 7.22
C ILE A 514 -6.30 29.75 6.69
N GLY A 515 -6.30 29.58 5.36
CA GLY A 515 -6.10 28.28 4.75
C GLY A 515 -4.76 27.63 5.16
N PHE A 516 -3.67 28.40 5.12
CA PHE A 516 -2.35 27.98 5.56
C PHE A 516 -2.34 27.58 7.04
N LEU A 517 -2.90 28.42 7.92
CA LEU A 517 -2.90 28.16 9.36
C LEU A 517 -3.72 26.93 9.72
N VAL A 518 -4.93 26.81 9.17
CA VAL A 518 -5.88 25.74 9.51
C VAL A 518 -5.52 24.42 8.85
N PHE A 519 -5.13 24.42 7.57
CA PHE A 519 -4.94 23.20 6.79
C PHE A 519 -3.48 22.78 6.63
N LEU A 520 -2.50 23.64 6.94
CA LEU A 520 -1.07 23.30 6.84
C LEU A 520 -0.34 23.42 8.18
N ALA A 521 -0.31 24.61 8.79
CA ALA A 521 0.46 24.84 10.00
C ALA A 521 -0.10 24.08 11.21
N PHE A 522 -1.43 24.08 11.39
CA PHE A 522 -2.07 23.37 12.49
C PHE A 522 -1.85 21.85 12.44
N PRO A 523 -2.10 21.13 11.33
CA PRO A 523 -1.82 19.69 11.26
C PRO A 523 -0.34 19.35 11.47
N ILE A 524 0.59 20.18 10.99
CA ILE A 524 2.02 20.01 11.25
C ILE A 524 2.32 20.17 12.75
N GLY A 525 1.79 21.22 13.40
CA GLY A 525 1.96 21.41 14.83
C GLY A 525 1.33 20.28 15.66
N LEU A 526 0.15 19.80 15.26
CA LEU A 526 -0.51 18.67 15.90
C LEU A 526 0.30 17.38 15.74
N SER A 527 0.88 17.12 14.56
CA SER A 527 1.73 15.93 14.37
C SER A 527 2.98 15.97 15.25
N LEU A 528 3.53 17.16 15.54
CA LEU A 528 4.63 17.30 16.52
C LEU A 528 4.20 16.94 17.94
N LEU A 529 2.98 17.29 18.33
CA LEU A 529 2.45 16.89 19.63
C LEU A 529 2.17 15.38 19.66
N LEU A 530 1.62 14.84 18.58
CA LEU A 530 1.33 13.42 18.43
C LEU A 530 2.61 12.57 18.34
N SER A 531 3.75 13.13 17.90
CA SER A 531 5.04 12.42 17.95
C SER A 531 5.49 12.12 19.37
N LEU A 532 4.89 12.77 20.38
CA LEU A 532 5.11 12.51 21.80
C LEU A 532 4.00 11.66 22.44
N ALA A 533 3.07 11.15 21.62
CA ALA A 533 1.94 10.35 22.05
C ALA A 533 1.97 8.95 21.41
N ARG A 534 1.35 7.98 22.09
CA ARG A 534 0.91 6.72 21.50
C ARG A 534 -0.54 6.91 21.10
N TRP A 535 -0.78 6.93 19.80
CA TRP A 535 -2.11 7.10 19.24
C TRP A 535 -2.22 6.32 17.94
N ASN A 536 -3.38 5.69 17.73
CA ASN A 536 -3.61 4.77 16.62
C ASN A 536 -4.21 5.41 15.37
N GLY A 537 -4.52 6.70 15.42
CA GLY A 537 -5.09 7.44 14.28
C GLY A 537 -6.60 7.29 14.07
N VAL A 538 -7.24 6.32 14.73
CA VAL A 538 -8.65 5.96 14.50
C VAL A 538 -9.52 6.21 15.73
N ALA A 539 -8.96 6.03 16.92
CA ALA A 539 -9.60 6.46 18.16
C ALA A 539 -9.62 7.99 18.23
N GLY A 540 -10.58 8.54 18.99
CA GLY A 540 -10.61 9.97 19.28
C GLY A 540 -9.31 10.43 19.95
N LEU A 541 -8.95 11.71 19.77
CA LEU A 541 -7.74 12.29 20.35
C LEU A 541 -7.74 12.21 21.89
N ASP A 542 -8.90 12.11 22.54
CA ASP A 542 -9.08 11.88 23.97
C ASP A 542 -8.44 10.57 24.45
N ARG A 543 -8.31 9.56 23.57
CA ARG A 543 -7.66 8.28 23.85
C ARG A 543 -6.16 8.25 23.51
N ALA A 544 -5.58 9.36 23.06
CA ALA A 544 -4.14 9.44 22.87
C ALA A 544 -3.43 9.35 24.22
N GLU A 545 -2.38 8.52 24.32
CA GLU A 545 -1.61 8.35 25.53
C GLU A 545 -0.29 9.14 25.45
N TRP A 546 0.12 9.81 26.51
CA TRP A 546 1.37 10.56 26.57
C TRP A 546 2.56 9.63 26.82
N VAL A 547 3.48 9.56 25.85
CA VAL A 547 4.69 8.72 25.94
C VAL A 547 5.99 9.54 26.00
N GLY A 548 5.91 10.87 25.91
CA GLY A 548 7.06 11.75 25.91
C GLY A 548 8.01 11.42 24.76
N LEU A 549 9.29 11.15 25.05
CA LEU A 549 10.30 10.84 24.02
C LEU A 549 10.39 9.34 23.68
N ALA A 550 9.48 8.50 24.17
CA ALA A 550 9.56 7.05 23.94
C ALA A 550 9.52 6.67 22.45
N ASN A 551 8.74 7.37 21.62
CA ASN A 551 8.74 7.18 20.17
C ASN A 551 10.13 7.41 19.55
N TYR A 552 10.85 8.45 20.01
CA TYR A 552 12.21 8.73 19.55
C TYR A 552 13.24 7.75 20.11
N ALA A 553 13.06 7.29 21.34
CA ALA A 553 13.90 6.25 21.94
C ALA A 553 13.74 4.91 21.19
N GLN A 554 12.52 4.54 20.83
CA GLN A 554 12.23 3.39 19.96
C GLN A 554 12.93 3.56 18.61
N LEU A 555 12.74 4.71 17.96
CA LEU A 555 13.28 5.02 16.64
C LEU A 555 14.81 4.94 16.57
N LEU A 556 15.50 5.51 17.55
CA LEU A 556 16.96 5.59 17.53
C LEU A 556 17.62 4.34 18.14
N GLY A 557 16.99 3.73 19.14
CA GLY A 557 17.55 2.63 19.92
C GLY A 557 17.19 1.24 19.42
N HIS A 558 15.93 1.01 19.02
CA HIS A 558 15.35 -0.32 18.87
C HIS A 558 14.81 -0.64 17.47
N ASP A 559 14.65 0.36 16.60
CA ASP A 559 14.15 0.14 15.23
C ASP A 559 15.29 -0.03 14.20
N ASP A 560 15.67 -1.29 13.96
CA ASP A 560 16.62 -1.64 12.91
C ASP A 560 16.05 -1.49 11.49
N ARG A 561 14.73 -1.62 11.33
CA ARG A 561 14.05 -1.51 10.03
C ARG A 561 14.09 -0.08 9.53
N PHE A 562 13.93 0.90 10.41
CA PHE A 562 14.17 2.32 10.12
C PHE A 562 15.56 2.55 9.50
N ARG A 563 16.61 1.92 10.04
CA ARG A 563 17.99 2.08 9.56
C ARG A 563 18.15 1.49 8.15
N VAL A 564 17.53 0.34 7.89
CA VAL A 564 17.50 -0.28 6.55
C VAL A 564 16.81 0.65 5.55
N CYS A 565 15.60 1.13 5.87
CA CYS A 565 14.83 2.00 4.98
C CYS A 565 15.53 3.34 4.71
N LEU A 566 16.23 3.89 5.71
CA LEU A 566 17.05 5.09 5.55
C LEU A 566 18.24 4.84 4.61
N ARG A 567 18.89 3.67 4.68
CA ARG A 567 19.99 3.30 3.77
C ARG A 567 19.51 3.13 2.33
N VAL A 568 18.37 2.48 2.12
CA VAL A 568 17.74 2.33 0.78
C VAL A 568 17.47 3.71 0.17
N THR A 569 16.86 4.59 0.96
CA THR A 569 16.53 5.96 0.53
C THR A 569 17.78 6.78 0.24
N ALA A 570 18.79 6.70 1.12
CA ALA A 570 20.06 7.39 0.92
C ALA A 570 20.82 6.88 -0.31
N TYR A 571 20.86 5.56 -0.52
CA TYR A 571 21.50 4.96 -1.70
C TYR A 571 20.82 5.42 -2.99
N TYR A 572 19.49 5.38 -3.04
CA TYR A 572 18.73 5.94 -4.14
C TYR A 572 19.03 7.44 -4.34
N ALA A 573 19.00 8.25 -3.28
CA ALA A 573 19.21 9.69 -3.36
C ALA A 573 20.61 10.04 -3.89
N LEU A 574 21.64 9.30 -3.47
CA LEU A 574 23.02 9.46 -3.92
C LEU A 574 23.19 9.16 -5.40
N LEU A 575 22.34 8.32 -6.00
CA LEU A 575 22.35 8.03 -7.43
C LEU A 575 21.43 8.98 -8.21
N ALA A 576 20.16 9.07 -7.81
CA ALA A 576 19.12 9.76 -8.54
C ALA A 576 19.35 11.27 -8.63
N VAL A 577 19.86 11.90 -7.57
CA VAL A 577 20.11 13.35 -7.57
C VAL A 577 21.18 13.73 -8.61
N PRO A 578 22.43 13.25 -8.55
CA PRO A 578 23.45 13.67 -9.51
C PRO A 578 23.13 13.23 -10.94
N LEU A 579 22.62 12.02 -11.15
CA LEU A 579 22.21 11.55 -12.47
C LEU A 579 21.07 12.39 -13.03
N GLY A 580 20.07 12.72 -12.21
CA GLY A 580 18.96 13.58 -12.60
C GLY A 580 19.40 14.98 -12.99
N GLN A 581 20.34 15.59 -12.24
CA GLN A 581 20.89 16.90 -12.59
C GLN A 581 21.65 16.86 -13.93
N ALA A 582 22.52 15.86 -14.11
CA ALA A 582 23.30 15.72 -15.33
C ALA A 582 22.41 15.48 -16.55
N PHE A 583 21.41 14.60 -16.42
CA PHE A 583 20.50 14.25 -17.50
C PHE A 583 19.57 15.42 -17.85
N ALA A 584 19.03 16.13 -16.85
CA ALA A 584 18.19 17.31 -17.06
C ALA A 584 18.96 18.47 -17.73
N LEU A 585 20.20 18.72 -17.31
CA LEU A 585 21.06 19.73 -17.92
C LEU A 585 21.43 19.34 -19.37
N GLY A 586 21.80 18.07 -19.59
CA GLY A 586 22.09 17.55 -20.93
C GLY A 586 20.88 17.71 -21.87
N ALA A 587 19.70 17.31 -21.42
CA ALA A 587 18.46 17.51 -22.16
C ALA A 587 18.17 19.00 -22.41
N ALA A 588 18.40 19.87 -21.42
CA ALA A 588 18.18 21.31 -21.56
C ALA A 588 19.14 21.94 -22.61
N LEU A 589 20.40 21.52 -22.63
CA LEU A 589 21.38 21.95 -23.63
C LEU A 589 20.95 21.54 -25.06
N LEU A 590 20.48 20.30 -25.24
CA LEU A 590 19.93 19.85 -26.52
C LEU A 590 18.70 20.67 -26.92
N MET A 591 17.82 20.97 -25.95
CA MET A 591 16.59 21.74 -26.18
C MET A 591 16.81 23.26 -26.32
N ASN A 592 18.03 23.74 -26.07
CA ASN A 592 18.42 25.14 -26.24
C ASN A 592 18.87 25.46 -27.69
N GLN A 593 18.94 24.47 -28.57
CA GLN A 593 19.30 24.70 -29.97
C GLN A 593 18.21 25.43 -30.76
N ARG A 594 18.62 26.24 -31.73
CA ARG A 594 17.73 27.03 -32.61
C ARG A 594 17.27 26.20 -33.82
N VAL A 595 16.61 25.07 -33.56
CA VAL A 595 16.04 24.20 -34.61
C VAL A 595 14.53 24.39 -34.76
N ARG A 596 14.04 24.29 -36.00
CA ARG A 596 12.61 24.39 -36.29
C ARG A 596 11.89 23.16 -35.70
N GLY A 597 10.80 23.38 -34.95
CA GLY A 597 10.06 22.30 -34.27
C GLY A 597 10.51 21.98 -32.85
N ILE A 598 11.47 22.72 -32.27
CA ILE A 598 11.97 22.48 -30.89
C ILE A 598 10.86 22.53 -29.81
N GLY A 599 9.76 23.24 -30.06
CA GLY A 599 8.61 23.29 -29.16
C GLY A 599 7.96 21.91 -28.94
N PHE A 600 7.89 21.09 -29.99
CA PHE A 600 7.38 19.71 -29.89
C PHE A 600 8.29 18.86 -29.01
N PHE A 601 9.60 18.89 -29.24
CA PHE A 601 10.57 18.13 -28.44
C PHE A 601 10.55 18.55 -26.97
N ARG A 602 10.45 19.85 -26.68
CA ARG A 602 10.26 20.37 -25.31
C ARG A 602 8.99 19.81 -24.66
N GLY A 603 7.88 19.80 -25.39
CA GLY A 603 6.62 19.22 -24.91
C GLY A 603 6.73 17.71 -24.66
N ALA A 604 7.31 16.98 -25.61
CA ALA A 604 7.50 15.53 -25.51
C ALA A 604 8.38 15.13 -24.31
N TRP A 605 9.45 15.90 -24.04
CA TRP A 605 10.32 15.67 -22.89
C TRP A 605 9.65 16.04 -21.56
N TYR A 606 8.77 17.06 -21.56
CA TYR A 606 8.04 17.46 -20.36
C TYR A 606 6.86 16.52 -20.03
N LEU A 607 6.30 15.86 -21.04
CA LEU A 607 5.09 15.04 -20.92
C LEU A 607 5.14 14.00 -19.78
N PRO A 608 6.22 13.22 -19.59
CA PRO A 608 6.29 12.23 -18.52
C PRO A 608 6.19 12.83 -17.11
N SER A 609 6.66 14.06 -16.89
CA SER A 609 6.58 14.76 -15.60
C SER A 609 5.13 15.14 -15.22
N VAL A 610 4.19 15.09 -16.16
CA VAL A 610 2.78 15.45 -15.97
C VAL A 610 1.88 14.21 -15.90
N LEU A 611 2.40 13.03 -16.26
CA LEU A 611 1.65 11.77 -16.17
C LEU A 611 1.39 11.39 -14.71
N ALA A 612 0.27 10.70 -14.47
CA ALA A 612 -0.06 10.18 -13.15
C ALA A 612 1.02 9.18 -12.69
N GLY A 613 1.62 9.43 -11.51
CA GLY A 613 2.75 8.66 -11.00
C GLY A 613 2.49 7.15 -10.89
N VAL A 614 1.25 6.75 -10.59
CA VAL A 614 0.84 5.33 -10.55
C VAL A 614 0.94 4.68 -11.92
N GLY A 615 0.45 5.33 -12.98
CA GLY A 615 0.53 4.81 -14.34
C GLY A 615 1.98 4.67 -14.82
N VAL A 616 2.84 5.63 -14.46
CA VAL A 616 4.29 5.56 -14.72
C VAL A 616 4.89 4.35 -13.99
N ALA A 617 4.59 4.15 -12.71
CA ALA A 617 5.11 3.04 -11.91
C ALA A 617 4.68 1.67 -12.48
N VAL A 618 3.43 1.50 -12.90
CA VAL A 618 2.93 0.27 -13.54
C VAL A 618 3.66 -0.01 -14.85
N LEU A 619 3.86 1.01 -15.69
CA LEU A 619 4.60 0.86 -16.95
C LEU A 619 6.05 0.43 -16.68
N TRP A 620 6.73 1.08 -15.74
CA TRP A 620 8.12 0.75 -15.42
C TRP A 620 8.26 -0.61 -14.74
N ARG A 621 7.26 -1.06 -13.98
CA ARG A 621 7.22 -2.42 -13.44
C ARG A 621 7.25 -3.45 -14.57
N TRP A 622 6.58 -3.21 -15.69
CA TRP A 622 6.67 -4.06 -16.88
C TRP A 622 8.02 -3.93 -17.58
N VAL A 623 8.60 -2.73 -17.66
CA VAL A 623 9.93 -2.52 -18.28
C VAL A 623 11.05 -3.28 -17.54
N PHE A 624 11.00 -3.27 -16.21
CA PHE A 624 11.95 -3.96 -15.33
C PHE A 624 11.60 -5.42 -15.05
N ASP A 625 10.58 -5.96 -15.71
CA ASP A 625 10.24 -7.38 -15.57
C ASP A 625 11.44 -8.27 -15.94
N GLY A 626 11.74 -9.25 -15.09
CA GLY A 626 12.93 -10.08 -15.21
C GLY A 626 12.96 -10.93 -16.49
N ASP A 627 11.79 -11.39 -16.94
CA ASP A 627 11.65 -12.34 -18.04
C ASP A 627 11.27 -11.71 -19.37
N HIS A 628 10.25 -10.86 -19.37
CA HIS A 628 9.70 -10.22 -20.58
C HIS A 628 9.91 -8.72 -20.59
N GLY A 629 10.63 -8.17 -19.60
CA GLY A 629 10.88 -6.75 -19.52
C GLY A 629 11.71 -6.24 -20.68
N LEU A 630 11.30 -5.08 -21.21
CA LEU A 630 11.96 -4.43 -22.34
C LEU A 630 13.46 -4.19 -22.07
N LEU A 631 13.82 -3.85 -20.83
CA LEU A 631 15.21 -3.55 -20.50
C LEU A 631 16.07 -4.82 -20.53
N ASN A 632 15.57 -5.91 -19.95
CA ASN A 632 16.29 -7.18 -19.97
C ASN A 632 16.37 -7.75 -21.39
N ALA A 633 15.31 -7.63 -22.20
CA ALA A 633 15.35 -8.02 -23.61
C ALA A 633 16.45 -7.30 -24.40
N ALA A 634 16.70 -6.01 -24.11
CA ALA A 634 17.78 -5.25 -24.72
C ALA A 634 19.17 -5.60 -24.15
N LEU A 635 19.27 -5.89 -22.85
CA LEU A 635 20.55 -6.21 -22.19
C LEU A 635 21.05 -7.62 -22.48
N ARG A 636 20.17 -8.62 -22.60
CA ARG A 636 20.54 -10.03 -22.86
C ARG A 636 21.55 -10.20 -24.00
N PRO A 637 21.33 -9.68 -25.23
CA PRO A 637 22.28 -9.86 -26.32
C PRO A 637 23.62 -9.15 -26.09
N LEU A 638 23.64 -8.07 -25.28
CA LEU A 638 24.87 -7.33 -24.95
C LEU A 638 25.70 -8.05 -23.88
N LEU A 639 25.04 -8.76 -22.97
CA LEU A 639 25.67 -9.45 -21.83
C LEU A 639 26.06 -10.89 -22.15
N ALA A 640 25.35 -11.55 -23.07
CA ALA A 640 25.61 -12.93 -23.47
C ALA A 640 27.08 -13.21 -23.89
N PRO A 641 27.79 -12.33 -24.64
CA PRO A 641 29.20 -12.54 -24.97
C PRO A 641 30.13 -12.61 -23.76
N PHE A 642 29.72 -12.06 -22.62
CA PHE A 642 30.49 -12.04 -21.38
C PHE A 642 30.05 -13.13 -20.39
N GLY A 643 29.11 -13.99 -20.78
CA GLY A 643 28.52 -14.99 -19.88
C GLY A 643 27.70 -14.39 -18.74
N LEU A 644 27.31 -13.11 -18.84
CA LEU A 644 26.53 -12.41 -17.82
C LEU A 644 25.04 -12.47 -18.14
N THR A 645 24.20 -12.56 -17.12
CA THR A 645 22.74 -12.43 -17.25
C THR A 645 22.29 -11.07 -16.72
N PRO A 646 21.26 -10.45 -17.32
CA PRO A 646 20.68 -9.24 -16.75
C PRO A 646 20.17 -9.48 -15.32
N PRO A 647 20.19 -8.45 -14.47
CA PRO A 647 19.75 -8.57 -13.08
C PRO A 647 18.24 -8.74 -12.97
N ASP A 648 17.84 -9.34 -11.85
CA ASP A 648 16.47 -9.32 -11.35
C ASP A 648 16.26 -8.09 -10.46
N TRP A 649 15.82 -6.99 -11.09
CA TRP A 649 15.79 -5.65 -10.50
C TRP A 649 15.04 -5.56 -9.17
N PHE A 650 13.97 -6.35 -9.00
CA PHE A 650 13.09 -6.29 -7.83
C PHE A 650 12.89 -7.65 -7.14
N GLY A 651 13.61 -8.70 -7.54
CA GLY A 651 13.60 -10.00 -6.88
C GLY A 651 14.94 -10.28 -6.21
N ALA A 652 15.63 -11.34 -6.62
CA ALA A 652 16.84 -11.81 -5.93
C ALA A 652 18.00 -10.79 -5.92
N ASP A 653 18.10 -9.92 -6.93
CA ASP A 653 19.19 -8.93 -7.00
C ASP A 653 18.78 -7.55 -6.45
N ALA A 654 17.59 -7.42 -5.83
CA ALA A 654 16.99 -6.16 -5.42
C ALA A 654 17.86 -5.34 -4.45
N ALA A 655 18.65 -6.01 -3.59
CA ALA A 655 19.55 -5.36 -2.65
C ALA A 655 20.54 -4.40 -3.35
N TRP A 656 20.99 -4.77 -4.55
CA TRP A 656 21.96 -4.01 -5.33
C TRP A 656 21.30 -3.21 -6.46
N TRP A 657 20.28 -3.77 -7.11
CA TRP A 657 19.69 -3.20 -8.32
C TRP A 657 18.36 -2.50 -8.14
N GLY A 658 17.69 -2.67 -7.00
CA GLY A 658 16.43 -2.00 -6.69
C GLY A 658 16.56 -0.47 -6.71
N PRO A 659 17.40 0.15 -5.86
CA PRO A 659 17.60 1.61 -5.86
C PRO A 659 18.09 2.17 -7.20
N PRO A 660 19.04 1.53 -7.92
CA PRO A 660 19.36 1.91 -9.30
C PRO A 660 18.19 1.86 -10.29
N ALA A 661 17.30 0.86 -10.21
CA ALA A 661 16.11 0.78 -11.07
C ALA A 661 15.18 1.97 -10.85
N PHE A 662 14.91 2.31 -9.58
CA PHE A 662 14.15 3.51 -9.24
C PHE A 662 14.85 4.79 -9.72
N ALA A 663 16.18 4.88 -9.61
CA ALA A 663 16.94 6.03 -10.08
C ALA A 663 16.84 6.17 -11.61
N LEU A 664 16.96 5.07 -12.36
CA LEU A 664 16.81 5.06 -13.82
C LEU A 664 15.40 5.49 -14.24
N MET A 665 14.36 4.98 -13.57
CA MET A 665 12.98 5.41 -13.78
C MET A 665 12.83 6.93 -13.55
N SER A 666 13.44 7.47 -12.48
CA SER A 666 13.36 8.90 -12.15
C SER A 666 13.88 9.80 -13.28
N LEU A 667 14.87 9.34 -14.07
CA LEU A 667 15.43 10.07 -15.21
C LEU A 667 14.40 10.37 -16.30
N TRP A 668 13.37 9.54 -16.44
CA TRP A 668 12.31 9.78 -17.41
C TRP A 668 11.42 10.99 -17.05
N THR A 669 11.40 11.36 -15.76
CA THR A 669 10.54 12.42 -15.22
C THR A 669 11.26 13.75 -14.97
N VAL A 670 12.50 13.92 -15.43
CA VAL A 670 13.29 15.16 -15.18
C VAL A 670 12.91 16.34 -16.07
N GLY A 671 11.84 16.22 -16.87
CA GLY A 671 11.37 17.28 -17.77
C GLY A 671 11.11 18.62 -17.07
N GLY A 672 10.60 18.59 -15.84
CA GLY A 672 10.47 19.80 -15.01
C GLY A 672 11.81 20.49 -14.73
N SER A 673 12.79 19.74 -14.22
CA SER A 673 14.14 20.27 -13.96
C SER A 673 14.84 20.73 -15.24
N MET A 674 14.63 20.02 -16.35
CA MET A 674 15.12 20.43 -17.67
C MET A 674 14.54 21.79 -18.09
N MET A 675 13.25 22.04 -17.87
CA MET A 675 12.65 23.35 -18.20
C MET A 675 13.23 24.48 -17.37
N ILE A 676 13.50 24.22 -16.09
CA ILE A 676 14.16 25.19 -15.19
C ILE A 676 15.58 25.48 -15.71
N TYR A 677 16.35 24.45 -16.08
CA TYR A 677 17.67 24.63 -16.69
C TYR A 677 17.63 25.38 -18.01
N LEU A 678 16.65 25.07 -18.86
CA LEU A 678 16.47 25.75 -20.13
C LEU A 678 16.11 27.23 -19.95
N ALA A 679 15.31 27.57 -18.94
CA ALA A 679 15.05 28.97 -18.58
C ALA A 679 16.32 29.68 -18.12
N GLY A 680 17.13 29.03 -17.27
CA GLY A 680 18.44 29.54 -16.87
C GLY A 680 19.39 29.76 -18.03
N LEU A 681 19.49 28.78 -18.95
CA LEU A 681 20.34 28.85 -20.15
C LEU A 681 19.98 30.01 -21.07
N LYS A 682 18.68 30.33 -21.19
CA LYS A 682 18.20 31.47 -21.98
C LYS A 682 18.47 32.82 -21.32
N GLY A 683 18.66 32.84 -20.01
CA GLY A 683 19.02 34.04 -19.26
C GLY A 683 20.49 34.43 -19.38
N ILE A 684 21.35 33.56 -19.92
CA ILE A 684 22.79 33.86 -20.05
C ILE A 684 22.99 34.86 -21.19
N PRO A 685 23.58 36.06 -20.93
CA PRO A 685 23.85 37.06 -21.95
C PRO A 685 24.72 36.50 -23.08
N ARG A 686 24.37 36.81 -24.32
CA ARG A 686 25.05 36.25 -25.50
C ARG A 686 26.47 36.79 -25.64
N GLU A 687 26.70 38.00 -25.15
CA GLU A 687 27.97 38.73 -25.19
C GLU A 687 29.08 37.96 -24.47
N LEU A 688 28.76 37.23 -23.40
CA LEU A 688 29.72 36.38 -22.68
C LEU A 688 30.22 35.20 -23.54
N TYR A 689 29.35 34.64 -24.38
CA TYR A 689 29.73 33.57 -25.30
C TYR A 689 30.57 34.07 -26.48
N GLU A 690 30.24 35.26 -26.98
CA GLU A 690 30.96 35.92 -28.08
C GLU A 690 32.36 36.35 -27.65
N ALA A 691 32.50 36.95 -26.46
CA ALA A 691 33.79 37.29 -25.88
C ALA A 691 34.69 36.05 -25.73
N ALA A 692 34.16 34.95 -25.19
CA ALA A 692 34.91 33.71 -25.05
C ALA A 692 35.30 33.09 -26.41
N GLU A 693 34.47 33.23 -27.45
CA GLU A 693 34.77 32.74 -28.79
C GLU A 693 35.88 33.57 -29.47
N ILE A 694 35.90 34.88 -29.25
CA ILE A 694 37.00 35.77 -29.69
C ILE A 694 38.32 35.36 -29.02
N ASP A 695 38.29 34.96 -27.75
CA ASP A 695 39.44 34.44 -27.00
C ASP A 695 39.85 33.00 -27.39
N GLY A 696 39.25 32.43 -28.44
CA GLY A 696 39.55 31.09 -28.93
C GLY A 696 39.03 29.95 -28.05
N ALA A 697 38.06 30.21 -27.17
CA ALA A 697 37.50 29.17 -26.31
C ALA A 697 36.60 28.21 -27.10
N GLY A 698 37.04 26.95 -27.21
CA GLY A 698 36.22 25.85 -27.73
C GLY A 698 34.97 25.58 -26.88
N TRP A 699 34.05 24.76 -27.40
CA TRP A 699 32.77 24.42 -26.74
C TRP A 699 32.94 23.98 -25.28
N TRP A 700 33.90 23.09 -24.98
CA TRP A 700 34.13 22.60 -23.62
C TRP A 700 34.58 23.71 -22.66
N ARG A 701 35.45 24.62 -23.13
CA ARG A 701 35.92 25.76 -22.33
C ARG A 701 34.79 26.75 -22.09
N ARG A 702 33.94 27.02 -23.09
CA ARG A 702 32.72 27.85 -22.94
C ARG A 702 31.70 27.22 -21.98
N PHE A 703 31.51 25.90 -22.04
CA PHE A 703 30.63 25.19 -21.11
C PHE A 703 31.13 25.30 -19.67
N ARG A 704 32.41 25.01 -19.43
CA ARG A 704 32.99 25.00 -18.07
C ARG A 704 33.19 26.40 -17.48
N SER A 705 33.57 27.37 -18.29
CA SER A 705 33.96 28.71 -17.82
C SER A 705 32.85 29.77 -17.93
N VAL A 706 31.83 29.56 -18.75
CA VAL A 706 30.71 30.51 -18.90
C VAL A 706 29.39 29.86 -18.47
N THR A 707 29.04 28.73 -19.07
CA THR A 707 27.71 28.13 -18.88
C THR A 707 27.49 27.60 -17.46
N LEU A 708 28.39 26.74 -16.96
CA LEU A 708 28.26 26.16 -15.62
C LEU A 708 28.28 27.23 -14.50
N PRO A 709 29.19 28.22 -14.48
CA PRO A 709 29.17 29.28 -13.47
C PRO A 709 27.89 30.10 -13.51
N MET A 710 27.41 30.49 -14.68
CA MET A 710 26.17 31.27 -14.83
C MET A 710 24.91 30.47 -14.48
N LEU A 711 24.93 29.16 -14.68
CA LEU A 711 23.85 28.26 -14.25
C LEU A 711 23.94 27.87 -12.77
N SER A 712 25.02 28.20 -12.06
CA SER A 712 25.22 27.73 -10.68
C SER A 712 24.04 28.03 -9.72
N PRO A 713 23.32 29.17 -9.78
CA PRO A 713 22.14 29.38 -8.94
C PRO A 713 20.99 28.43 -9.28
N VAL A 714 20.84 28.11 -10.56
CA VAL A 714 19.82 27.20 -11.09
C VAL A 714 20.15 25.75 -10.76
N ILE A 715 21.41 25.34 -10.91
CA ILE A 715 21.92 24.02 -10.50
C ILE A 715 21.69 23.83 -9.00
N PHE A 716 21.99 24.85 -8.21
CA PHE A 716 21.81 24.81 -6.77
C PHE A 716 20.34 24.68 -6.37
N PHE A 717 19.45 25.49 -6.95
CA PHE A 717 18.01 25.39 -6.70
C PHE A 717 17.46 24.01 -7.09
N ASN A 718 17.76 23.54 -8.31
CA ASN A 718 17.35 22.21 -8.77
C ASN A 718 17.94 21.10 -7.89
N GLY A 719 19.17 21.27 -7.40
CA GLY A 719 19.83 20.34 -6.49
C GLY A 719 19.11 20.22 -5.16
N ILE A 720 18.75 21.35 -4.52
CA ILE A 720 17.95 21.35 -3.29
C ILE A 720 16.61 20.66 -3.52
N MET A 721 15.90 21.03 -4.59
CA MET A 721 14.60 20.41 -4.91
C MET A 721 14.72 18.91 -5.15
N ALA A 722 15.79 18.46 -5.81
CA ALA A 722 16.05 17.04 -6.05
C ALA A 722 16.42 16.28 -4.77
N VAL A 723 17.18 16.89 -3.84
CA VAL A 723 17.48 16.29 -2.54
C VAL A 723 16.21 16.16 -1.71
N ILE A 724 15.37 17.19 -1.63
CA ILE A 724 14.10 17.11 -0.90
C ILE A 724 13.21 16.01 -1.52
N GLY A 725 13.06 16.02 -2.85
CA GLY A 725 12.23 15.06 -3.56
C GLY A 725 12.71 13.61 -3.46
N SER A 726 14.03 13.36 -3.42
CA SER A 726 14.57 11.99 -3.36
C SER A 726 14.30 11.29 -2.02
N PHE A 727 14.15 12.06 -0.94
CA PHE A 727 13.73 11.57 0.37
C PHE A 727 12.20 11.43 0.50
N GLN A 728 11.43 11.87 -0.50
CA GLN A 728 9.96 11.83 -0.52
C GLN A 728 9.39 10.75 -1.48
N VAL A 729 10.23 9.82 -1.95
CA VAL A 729 9.78 8.73 -2.84
C VAL A 729 8.83 7.80 -2.09
N PHE A 730 7.58 7.78 -2.56
CA PHE A 730 6.51 6.95 -2.00
C PHE A 730 5.80 6.16 -3.10
N THR A 731 5.15 6.85 -4.04
CA THR A 731 4.26 6.23 -5.03
C THR A 731 4.94 5.11 -5.82
N GLN A 732 6.18 5.34 -6.25
CA GLN A 732 6.95 4.37 -7.01
C GLN A 732 7.24 3.12 -6.18
N ALA A 733 7.73 3.30 -4.95
CA ALA A 733 8.03 2.21 -4.04
C ALA A 733 6.77 1.41 -3.68
N PHE A 734 5.67 2.10 -3.38
CA PHE A 734 4.39 1.49 -3.02
C PHE A 734 3.80 0.66 -4.18
N VAL A 735 3.76 1.21 -5.39
CA VAL A 735 3.10 0.56 -6.54
C VAL A 735 3.96 -0.55 -7.16
N MET A 736 5.28 -0.36 -7.22
CA MET A 736 6.15 -1.29 -7.94
C MET A 736 6.47 -2.53 -7.11
N THR A 737 6.80 -2.34 -5.82
CA THR A 737 7.33 -3.43 -4.97
C THR A 737 6.63 -3.57 -3.63
N GLY A 738 5.97 -2.53 -3.11
CA GLY A 738 5.43 -2.54 -1.75
C GLY A 738 6.51 -2.61 -0.66
N GLY A 739 7.79 -2.39 -1.03
CA GLY A 739 8.93 -2.51 -0.14
C GLY A 739 9.55 -3.92 -0.07
N GLU A 740 9.02 -4.87 -0.84
CA GLU A 740 9.53 -6.25 -0.91
C GLU A 740 10.64 -6.43 -1.95
N PRO A 741 11.42 -7.54 -1.90
CA PRO A 741 11.47 -8.55 -0.84
C PRO A 741 12.26 -8.06 0.39
N GLY A 742 11.80 -8.39 1.60
CA GLY A 742 12.58 -8.27 2.83
C GLY A 742 13.13 -6.87 3.14
N ASP A 743 12.38 -5.83 2.81
CA ASP A 743 12.72 -4.40 2.95
C ASP A 743 13.76 -3.83 1.99
N LEU A 744 14.28 -4.63 1.05
CA LEU A 744 15.35 -4.20 0.13
C LEU A 744 14.97 -3.02 -0.77
N THR A 745 13.67 -2.80 -0.96
CA THR A 745 13.12 -1.67 -1.71
C THR A 745 12.19 -0.79 -0.88
N ARG A 746 12.20 -0.94 0.46
CA ARG A 746 11.33 -0.17 1.35
C ARG A 746 11.93 1.22 1.62
N PHE A 747 11.43 2.22 0.90
CA PHE A 747 11.82 3.61 1.11
C PHE A 747 11.29 4.16 2.43
N TYR A 748 11.96 5.19 2.94
CA TYR A 748 11.64 5.80 4.22
C TYR A 748 10.17 6.21 4.35
N VAL A 749 9.63 6.89 3.33
CA VAL A 749 8.24 7.38 3.36
C VAL A 749 7.25 6.23 3.24
N LEU A 750 7.60 5.16 2.51
CA LEU A 750 6.80 3.94 2.51
C LEU A 750 6.76 3.31 3.90
N TYR A 751 7.91 3.21 4.58
CA TYR A 751 7.96 2.72 5.95
C TYR A 751 7.12 3.57 6.92
N LEU A 752 7.22 4.90 6.84
CA LEU A 752 6.38 5.83 7.60
C LEU A 752 4.89 5.58 7.34
N TYR A 753 4.51 5.39 6.07
CA TYR A 753 3.14 5.06 5.69
C TYR A 753 2.68 3.72 6.31
N ASN A 754 3.51 2.68 6.27
CA ASN A 754 3.21 1.40 6.90
C ASN A 754 2.97 1.60 8.41
N GLN A 755 3.84 2.33 9.11
CA GLN A 755 3.65 2.61 10.53
C GLN A 755 2.33 3.36 10.82
N ALA A 756 1.97 4.35 10.01
CA ALA A 756 0.76 5.14 10.21
C ALA A 756 -0.53 4.34 9.92
N PHE A 757 -0.59 3.68 8.77
CA PHE A 757 -1.85 3.18 8.20
C PHE A 757 -1.96 1.65 8.23
N GLU A 758 -0.84 0.93 8.25
CA GLU A 758 -0.81 -0.54 8.30
C GLU A 758 -0.65 -1.06 9.73
N PHE A 759 0.21 -0.45 10.54
CA PHE A 759 0.46 -0.87 11.93
C PHE A 759 -0.29 -0.03 12.97
N TYR A 760 -1.02 1.01 12.55
CA TYR A 760 -1.80 1.88 13.44
C TYR A 760 -0.95 2.53 14.55
N GLU A 761 0.26 2.96 14.20
CA GLU A 761 1.17 3.67 15.11
C GLU A 761 1.34 5.12 14.66
N MET A 762 0.24 5.87 14.57
CA MET A 762 0.22 7.26 14.08
C MET A 762 1.16 8.18 14.87
N GLY A 763 1.28 7.97 16.18
CA GLY A 763 2.24 8.70 17.01
C GLY A 763 3.70 8.42 16.65
N TYR A 764 4.05 7.15 16.44
CA TYR A 764 5.38 6.74 16.00
C TYR A 764 5.69 7.23 14.57
N ALA A 765 4.73 7.11 13.66
CA ALA A 765 4.83 7.64 12.30
C ALA A 765 5.02 9.17 12.27
N SER A 766 4.39 9.89 13.21
CA SER A 766 4.63 11.32 13.38
C SER A 766 6.07 11.62 13.81
N ALA A 767 6.66 10.81 14.69
CA ALA A 767 8.07 10.93 15.06
C ALA A 767 9.02 10.68 13.88
N LEU A 768 8.72 9.67 13.04
CA LEU A 768 9.42 9.42 11.77
C LEU A 768 9.33 10.65 10.84
N ALA A 769 8.14 11.23 10.66
CA ALA A 769 7.95 12.41 9.81
C ALA A 769 8.81 13.60 10.24
N TRP A 770 8.89 13.86 11.55
CA TRP A 770 9.71 14.93 12.10
C TRP A 770 11.21 14.65 11.99
N LEU A 771 11.64 13.39 12.16
CA LEU A 771 13.02 13.03 11.92
C LEU A 771 13.40 13.23 10.45
N LEU A 772 12.53 12.84 9.51
CA LEU A 772 12.75 13.07 8.07
C LEU A 772 12.89 14.56 7.75
N LEU A 773 12.03 15.41 8.35
CA LEU A 773 12.16 16.86 8.23
C LEU A 773 13.53 17.35 8.71
N LEU A 774 13.99 16.87 9.87
CA LEU A 774 15.29 17.25 10.41
C LEU A 774 16.45 16.79 9.52
N VAL A 775 16.40 15.56 9.01
CA VAL A 775 17.43 15.00 8.11
C VAL A 775 17.46 15.79 6.80
N THR A 776 16.32 16.00 6.16
CA THR A 776 16.22 16.76 4.90
C THR A 776 16.61 18.22 5.07
N LEU A 777 16.24 18.85 6.19
CA LEU A 777 16.67 20.21 6.54
C LEU A 777 18.17 20.27 6.76
N ALA A 778 18.76 19.31 7.51
CA ALA A 778 20.20 19.27 7.74
C ALA A 778 20.98 19.12 6.42
N LEU A 779 20.55 18.20 5.54
CA LEU A 779 21.16 18.04 4.21
C LEU A 779 21.01 19.31 3.37
N THR A 780 19.83 19.94 3.38
CA THR A 780 19.60 21.20 2.69
C THR A 780 20.52 22.30 3.22
N LEU A 781 20.67 22.43 4.53
CA LEU A 781 21.56 23.41 5.15
C LEU A 781 23.04 23.14 4.81
N VAL A 782 23.46 21.88 4.72
CA VAL A 782 24.81 21.50 4.26
C VAL A 782 25.03 21.95 2.82
N VAL A 783 24.07 21.65 1.93
CA VAL A 783 24.10 22.08 0.51
C VAL A 783 24.13 23.61 0.42
N MET A 784 23.27 24.31 1.18
CA MET A 784 23.22 25.77 1.25
C MET A 784 24.52 26.37 1.75
N ARG A 785 25.16 25.78 2.76
CA ARG A 785 26.43 26.27 3.29
C ARG A 785 27.57 26.10 2.27
N GLY A 786 27.57 25.02 1.49
CA GLY A 786 28.51 24.80 0.39
C GLY A 786 28.35 25.81 -0.76
N SER A 787 27.12 26.25 -1.04
CA SER A 787 26.80 27.15 -2.15
C SER A 787 27.54 28.49 -2.12
N ARG A 788 27.87 29.00 -0.93
CA ARG A 788 28.59 30.27 -0.74
C ARG A 788 29.96 30.32 -1.42
N ARG A 789 30.52 29.17 -1.81
CA ARG A 789 31.82 29.05 -2.49
C ARG A 789 31.71 28.85 -4.01
N PHE A 790 30.54 28.47 -4.54
CA PHE A 790 30.39 27.98 -5.91
C PHE A 790 29.22 28.60 -6.70
N VAL A 791 28.39 29.43 -6.06
CA VAL A 791 27.22 30.05 -6.71
C VAL A 791 27.48 31.53 -7.03
N HIS A 792 27.36 31.88 -8.30
CA HIS A 792 27.52 33.24 -8.82
C HIS A 792 26.15 33.84 -9.12
N TYR A 793 25.71 34.80 -8.29
CA TYR A 793 24.38 35.44 -8.42
C TYR A 793 24.33 36.57 -9.46
N GLU A 794 25.45 36.90 -10.09
CA GLU A 794 25.58 37.99 -11.08
C GLU A 794 24.63 37.79 -12.28
N ALA A 795 24.28 36.54 -12.59
CA ALA A 795 23.29 36.17 -13.63
C ALA A 795 21.85 36.61 -13.35
N LEU A 796 21.48 36.91 -12.10
CA LEU A 796 20.10 37.26 -11.69
C LEU A 796 19.93 38.77 -11.48
N GLN A 797 20.99 39.57 -11.63
CA GLN A 797 20.98 41.02 -11.38
C GLN A 797 20.85 41.89 -12.64
N SER A 798 20.79 41.28 -13.83
CA SER A 798 20.66 41.97 -15.13
C SER A 798 19.22 42.07 -15.61
#